data_AF-A0A3R9QMG9-F1
#
_entry.id   AF-A0A3R9QMG9-F1
#
_cell.length_a   1.000
_cell.length_b   1.000
_cell.length_c   1.000
_cell.angle_alpha   90.00
_cell.angle_beta   90.00
_cell.angle_gamma   90.00
#
_symmetry.space_group_name_H-M   'P 1'
#
loop_
_entity.id
_entity.type
_entity.pdbx_description
1 polymer ?
#
loop_
_entity_poly.entity_id
_entity_poly.type
_entity_poly.pdbx_seq_one_letter_code
_entity_poly.pdbx_strand_id
1 'polypeptide(L)'
;MKTGAKKVAALFFGLGLAGVPGVIQAEGPSDPAPEIIPDDANGKSVLFDNTHGQTAGQADWVIDGAFSDFAEGIADNGYEVKELRQTSPIDVDDLEPYDVFVIPEANIPFQTEEQEAMIEYTENGGSIFFISDHYNADRNLNRWDSSEIMNGFRRGAYDNPVKGMDQDEIDSEAMQNVETSDWLSDNFGIRFRFNAPGTVTADQIAAPSDSFGITEGVDEVAMHAGSTLAITDPEVAKGIVYLPDNLDESDKWGPSVDEGIYHGGGEDEGPYAAISKNQDGKAAFIGDSSPVEDATPKYRNEQTGQTKTTYDGFQEADDAELLLNMVDWLAEEESYNRFSETEIPLDDVSPLLDTEIPENSEQTWDEPWSEPDADYDWYDPSTFAPGSYGSEEDPVKDPDYAFHHQDTLPNDESFTLELVIDDLNANQTISGYDIGMYLDGGQQVAQVQNEDGSWPAGYGYSGDFSVTADENGTAVKELTVRVQEDTEGSANLRLRRDGSNLYTTPVSFGEGSGDPEDPGDGDEEPAFMSIQEARTQTDGTEVEVEGVITSTPGIFGAQGFYIQDESAGLYVYQHESSYEKGDKVSITASLETFNTEKELVDIQSIDVQGTGNLPSYETVDSLDGGHQGERVTISGGTIENMEDVYNAFEFDIRKNEKTTKVRVDNRTNISIDAFESQFNEGDQVSISGIASIFDGTYQLKLLDLEDVEANTSPPVIEDISLSKFDITKEYNVPLIVNDEDDDVATVTAEINGDTWEDNLHISPLQLTPGTYELTVRAEDEAGHTTERTFEVEADLEVSQIDELIEIGEDKGYIKDKKVTDRLLKKAENVQKAKNESSRNGKWNALVNQIQAQAGKKIEEDYLQYWE
;
A
#
# COMPACT_ATOMS: atom_id res chain seq x y z
N MET A 1 -38.35 25.92 45.40
CA MET A 1 -39.72 25.67 44.87
C MET A 1 -39.68 25.94 43.38
N LYS A 2 -40.19 24.98 42.60
CA LYS A 2 -40.21 24.90 41.13
C LYS A 2 -40.81 26.14 40.45
N THR A 3 -40.27 26.46 39.26
CA THR A 3 -40.92 26.83 37.97
C THR A 3 -39.84 27.52 37.12
N GLY A 4 -39.38 27.07 35.95
CA GLY A 4 -40.05 26.35 34.86
C GLY A 4 -39.87 27.20 33.60
N ALA A 5 -38.68 27.20 32.99
CA ALA A 5 -38.41 27.87 31.72
C ALA A 5 -38.63 26.88 30.58
N LYS A 6 -39.53 27.25 29.65
CA LYS A 6 -39.89 26.47 28.46
C LYS A 6 -38.73 26.51 27.47
N LYS A 7 -38.19 25.33 27.13
CA LYS A 7 -37.42 25.13 25.90
C LYS A 7 -38.39 25.28 24.72
N VAL A 8 -38.10 26.19 23.81
CA VAL A 8 -38.68 26.23 22.47
C VAL A 8 -37.75 25.37 21.62
N ALA A 9 -38.20 24.17 21.26
CA ALA A 9 -37.54 23.37 20.24
C ALA A 9 -37.90 23.98 18.89
N ALA A 10 -36.94 24.60 18.22
CA ALA A 10 -37.01 24.83 16.79
C ALA A 10 -36.70 23.49 16.12
N LEU A 11 -37.71 22.84 15.55
CA LEU A 11 -37.50 21.78 14.58
C LEU A 11 -36.93 22.44 13.32
N PHE A 12 -35.64 22.28 13.06
CA PHE A 12 -35.13 22.39 11.71
C PHE A 12 -35.56 21.13 10.97
N PHE A 13 -36.38 21.30 9.95
CA PHE A 13 -36.62 20.29 8.93
C PHE A 13 -35.37 20.32 8.05
N GLY A 14 -34.40 19.44 8.32
CA GLY A 14 -33.37 19.11 7.34
C GLY A 14 -34.06 18.35 6.21
N LEU A 15 -34.31 19.02 5.09
CA LEU A 15 -34.38 18.32 3.82
C LEU A 15 -32.93 17.94 3.50
N GLY A 16 -32.56 16.70 3.79
CA GLY A 16 -31.41 16.09 3.12
C GLY A 16 -31.79 15.99 1.64
N LEU A 17 -31.29 16.93 0.85
CA LEU A 17 -31.04 16.70 -0.57
C LEU A 17 -29.87 15.73 -0.58
N ALA A 18 -30.16 14.44 -0.79
CA ALA A 18 -29.14 13.52 -1.26
C ALA A 18 -28.64 14.09 -2.59
N GLY A 19 -27.41 14.58 -2.59
CA GLY A 19 -26.69 14.93 -3.81
C GLY A 19 -26.72 13.72 -4.73
N VAL A 20 -27.03 13.97 -6.00
CA VAL A 20 -26.81 12.97 -7.05
C VAL A 20 -25.29 12.91 -7.22
N PRO A 21 -24.62 11.76 -7.06
CA PRO A 21 -23.21 11.64 -7.42
C PRO A 21 -23.08 11.83 -8.93
N GLY A 22 -22.09 12.60 -9.38
CA GLY A 22 -21.65 12.58 -10.78
C GLY A 22 -22.02 13.77 -11.67
N VAL A 23 -22.08 14.99 -11.13
CA VAL A 23 -21.94 16.18 -11.99
C VAL A 23 -20.81 17.04 -11.42
N ILE A 24 -19.67 17.06 -12.12
CA ILE A 24 -18.59 18.02 -11.85
C ILE A 24 -19.18 19.41 -12.10
N GLN A 25 -19.45 20.15 -11.02
CA GLN A 25 -19.85 21.56 -11.10
C GLN A 25 -18.61 22.42 -10.86
N ALA A 26 -18.54 23.59 -11.52
CA ALA A 26 -17.56 24.60 -11.14
C ALA A 26 -17.96 25.14 -9.76
N GLU A 27 -17.30 24.63 -8.71
CA GLU A 27 -17.44 25.14 -7.34
C GLU A 27 -16.55 26.37 -7.15
N GLY A 28 -16.81 27.16 -6.12
CA GLY A 28 -15.93 28.26 -5.74
C GLY A 28 -15.98 28.60 -4.24
N PRO A 29 -15.33 29.70 -3.83
CA PRO A 29 -15.19 30.09 -2.42
C PRO A 29 -16.50 30.38 -1.68
N SER A 30 -17.63 30.48 -2.40
CA SER A 30 -18.96 30.71 -1.82
C SER A 30 -19.81 29.44 -1.69
N ASP A 31 -19.35 28.33 -2.26
CA ASP A 31 -20.02 27.05 -2.17
C ASP A 31 -19.71 26.35 -0.83
N PRO A 32 -20.56 25.41 -0.38
CA PRO A 32 -20.27 24.64 0.82
C PRO A 32 -18.92 23.94 0.70
N ALA A 33 -18.04 24.14 1.68
CA ALA A 33 -16.78 23.42 1.75
C ALA A 33 -17.02 21.92 2.00
N PRO A 34 -16.22 21.03 1.38
CA PRO A 34 -16.22 19.62 1.69
C PRO A 34 -15.82 19.40 3.15
N GLU A 35 -16.32 18.29 3.70
CA GLU A 35 -16.12 17.88 5.09
C GLU A 35 -16.19 16.36 5.16
N ILE A 36 -15.20 15.74 5.77
CA ILE A 36 -15.12 14.30 6.01
C ILE A 36 -15.34 14.08 7.51
N ILE A 37 -16.39 13.33 7.83
CA ILE A 37 -16.71 12.96 9.21
C ILE A 37 -16.18 11.55 9.45
N PRO A 38 -15.28 11.35 10.42
CA PRO A 38 -14.69 10.05 10.69
C PRO A 38 -15.74 9.10 11.29
N ASP A 39 -15.65 7.82 10.93
CA ASP A 39 -16.53 6.80 11.49
C ASP A 39 -16.33 6.64 13.01
N ASP A 40 -15.07 6.67 13.45
CA ASP A 40 -14.65 6.57 14.85
C ASP A 40 -13.93 7.85 15.33
N ALA A 41 -14.71 8.92 15.56
CA ALA A 41 -14.19 10.22 15.94
C ALA A 41 -13.32 10.22 17.22
N ASN A 42 -12.08 10.70 17.11
CA ASN A 42 -11.13 10.91 18.20
C ASN A 42 -11.39 12.22 18.98
N GLY A 43 -12.22 13.11 18.41
CA GLY A 43 -12.66 14.38 19.01
C GLY A 43 -11.80 15.59 18.66
N LYS A 44 -10.90 15.46 17.68
CA LYS A 44 -10.07 16.52 17.12
C LYS A 44 -10.43 16.81 15.66
N SER A 45 -9.95 17.94 15.14
CA SER A 45 -10.26 18.38 13.78
C SER A 45 -9.08 19.02 13.05
N VAL A 46 -9.10 18.88 11.73
CA VAL A 46 -8.10 19.38 10.78
C VAL A 46 -8.79 20.27 9.74
N LEU A 47 -8.23 21.45 9.52
CA LEU A 47 -8.69 22.41 8.52
C LEU A 47 -7.68 22.51 7.38
N PHE A 48 -8.10 22.37 6.12
CA PHE A 48 -7.26 22.55 4.93
C PHE A 48 -7.53 23.91 4.28
N ASP A 49 -6.48 24.64 3.93
CA ASP A 49 -6.61 25.88 3.17
C ASP A 49 -7.06 25.62 1.72
N ASN A 50 -8.05 26.37 1.25
CA ASN A 50 -8.39 26.51 -0.17
C ASN A 50 -8.73 27.97 -0.51
N THR A 51 -8.04 28.92 0.12
CA THR A 51 -8.21 30.37 -0.12
C THR A 51 -7.03 30.99 -0.87
N HIS A 52 -5.93 30.26 -1.06
CA HIS A 52 -4.68 30.78 -1.65
C HIS A 52 -4.30 30.06 -2.95
N GLY A 53 -5.28 29.65 -3.75
CA GLY A 53 -5.02 29.08 -5.06
C GLY A 53 -4.55 27.62 -5.03
N GLN A 54 -5.01 26.83 -4.07
CA GLN A 54 -4.75 25.38 -3.99
C GLN A 54 -5.30 24.58 -5.19
N THR A 55 -6.06 25.22 -6.07
CA THR A 55 -6.61 24.67 -7.30
C THR A 55 -5.99 25.33 -8.54
N ALA A 56 -4.85 26.03 -8.40
CA ALA A 56 -4.14 26.63 -9.51
C ALA A 56 -3.37 25.59 -10.34
N GLY A 57 -3.26 25.83 -11.65
CA GLY A 57 -2.43 25.02 -12.55
C GLY A 57 -2.81 23.54 -12.69
N GLN A 58 -1.91 22.63 -12.34
CA GLN A 58 -1.93 21.22 -12.81
C GLN A 58 -2.52 20.22 -11.80
N ALA A 59 -2.73 20.62 -10.55
CA ALA A 59 -3.30 19.79 -9.48
C ALA A 59 -4.42 20.55 -8.75
N ASP A 60 -5.15 19.84 -7.89
CA ASP A 60 -6.13 20.40 -6.96
C ASP A 60 -5.84 19.87 -5.56
N TRP A 61 -5.02 20.58 -4.78
CA TRP A 61 -4.62 20.15 -3.43
C TRP A 61 -5.73 20.42 -2.41
N VAL A 62 -6.90 19.82 -2.65
CA VAL A 62 -8.14 19.93 -1.90
C VAL A 62 -8.57 18.55 -1.41
N ILE A 63 -9.32 18.50 -0.31
CA ILE A 63 -9.61 17.25 0.42
C ILE A 63 -10.55 16.28 -0.30
N ASP A 64 -11.20 16.73 -1.38
CA ASP A 64 -12.03 15.90 -2.27
C ASP A 64 -11.56 15.96 -3.73
N GLY A 65 -10.27 16.28 -3.90
CA GLY A 65 -9.52 16.27 -5.14
C GLY A 65 -8.17 15.60 -4.91
N ALA A 66 -7.09 16.11 -5.48
CA ALA A 66 -5.79 15.46 -5.47
C ALA A 66 -5.17 15.18 -4.09
N PHE A 67 -5.76 15.64 -2.98
CA PHE A 67 -5.36 15.33 -1.61
C PHE A 67 -6.39 14.45 -0.88
N SER A 68 -7.27 13.75 -1.61
CA SER A 68 -8.35 12.96 -1.06
C SER A 68 -7.86 11.77 -0.26
N ASP A 69 -6.87 11.01 -0.73
CA ASP A 69 -6.29 9.86 -0.01
C ASP A 69 -5.66 10.34 1.31
N PHE A 70 -4.96 11.49 1.31
CA PHE A 70 -4.41 12.07 2.54
C PHE A 70 -5.52 12.50 3.50
N ALA A 71 -6.56 13.17 3.01
CA ALA A 71 -7.70 13.60 3.83
C ALA A 71 -8.49 12.41 4.39
N GLU A 72 -8.66 11.34 3.62
CA GLU A 72 -9.27 10.09 4.06
C GLU A 72 -8.40 9.39 5.11
N GLY A 73 -7.09 9.31 4.92
CA GLY A 73 -6.16 8.77 5.92
C GLY A 73 -6.21 9.53 7.24
N ILE A 74 -6.33 10.87 7.21
CA ILE A 74 -6.54 11.68 8.40
C ILE A 74 -7.91 11.35 9.05
N ALA A 75 -8.97 11.21 8.26
CA ALA A 75 -10.29 10.86 8.78
C ALA A 75 -10.31 9.43 9.38
N ASP A 76 -9.59 8.49 8.81
CA ASP A 76 -9.45 7.12 9.33
C ASP A 76 -8.73 7.08 10.68
N ASN A 77 -7.81 8.03 10.93
CA ASN A 77 -7.22 8.26 12.25
C ASN A 77 -8.18 8.97 13.25
N GLY A 78 -9.41 9.22 12.84
CA GLY A 78 -10.51 9.67 13.68
C GLY A 78 -10.70 11.18 13.73
N TYR A 79 -10.04 11.96 12.88
CA TYR A 79 -10.16 13.42 12.83
C TYR A 79 -11.34 13.86 11.97
N GLU A 80 -12.03 14.93 12.38
CA GLU A 80 -12.93 15.66 11.48
C GLU A 80 -12.08 16.49 10.50
N VAL A 81 -12.20 16.25 9.20
CA VAL A 81 -11.43 16.96 8.17
C VAL A 81 -12.34 17.90 7.42
N LYS A 82 -11.88 19.14 7.23
CA LYS A 82 -12.68 20.15 6.56
C LYS A 82 -11.83 21.11 5.77
N GLU A 83 -12.39 21.64 4.70
CA GLU A 83 -11.76 22.69 3.91
C GLU A 83 -12.22 24.10 4.33
N LEU A 84 -11.31 25.06 4.25
CA LEU A 84 -11.57 26.49 4.38
C LEU A 84 -11.85 27.09 3.00
N ARG A 85 -13.11 27.47 2.77
CA ARG A 85 -13.54 28.24 1.60
C ARG A 85 -14.04 29.61 2.01
N GLN A 86 -13.37 30.66 1.56
CA GLN A 86 -13.81 32.04 1.72
C GLN A 86 -13.07 32.99 0.77
N THR A 87 -13.57 34.21 0.64
CA THR A 87 -12.93 35.29 -0.12
C THR A 87 -12.31 36.37 0.77
N SER A 88 -12.56 36.32 2.08
CA SER A 88 -11.90 37.22 3.05
C SER A 88 -10.54 36.64 3.44
N PRO A 89 -9.56 37.51 3.76
CA PRO A 89 -8.30 37.05 4.35
C PRO A 89 -8.55 36.19 5.58
N ILE A 90 -7.70 35.17 5.78
CA ILE A 90 -7.74 34.28 6.94
C ILE A 90 -7.60 35.12 8.23
N ASP A 91 -8.54 34.93 9.15
CA ASP A 91 -8.50 35.50 10.50
C ASP A 91 -8.25 34.38 11.53
N VAL A 92 -7.71 34.73 12.69
CA VAL A 92 -7.46 33.77 13.77
C VAL A 92 -8.75 33.06 14.21
N ASP A 93 -9.90 33.75 14.16
CA ASP A 93 -11.21 33.16 14.47
C ASP A 93 -11.61 32.01 13.51
N ASP A 94 -11.03 31.96 12.30
CA ASP A 94 -11.25 30.87 11.34
C ASP A 94 -10.47 29.60 11.75
N LEU A 95 -9.30 29.79 12.39
CA LEU A 95 -8.35 28.73 12.75
C LEU A 95 -8.59 28.16 14.16
N GLU A 96 -8.91 29.00 15.15
CA GLU A 96 -9.14 28.60 16.55
C GLU A 96 -10.07 27.40 16.78
N PRO A 97 -11.09 27.13 15.95
CA PRO A 97 -11.95 25.96 16.12
C PRO A 97 -11.29 24.60 15.80
N TYR A 98 -10.10 24.58 15.20
CA TYR A 98 -9.44 23.36 14.72
C TYR A 98 -8.09 23.13 15.39
N ASP A 99 -7.71 21.86 15.56
CA ASP A 99 -6.45 21.47 16.21
C ASP A 99 -5.24 21.59 15.27
N VAL A 100 -5.45 21.34 13.97
CA VAL A 100 -4.42 21.45 12.94
C VAL A 100 -4.94 22.24 11.74
N PHE A 101 -4.12 23.14 11.21
CA PHE A 101 -4.35 23.84 9.95
C PHE A 101 -3.31 23.38 8.90
N VAL A 102 -3.76 22.84 7.79
CA VAL A 102 -2.90 22.38 6.68
C VAL A 102 -2.96 23.41 5.57
N ILE A 103 -1.79 23.78 5.05
CA ILE A 103 -1.65 24.72 3.94
C ILE A 103 -0.97 23.98 2.77
N PRO A 104 -1.77 23.45 1.84
CA PRO A 104 -1.27 22.87 0.60
C PRO A 104 -0.77 23.94 -0.34
N GLU A 105 0.34 23.66 -1.02
CA GLU A 105 1.03 24.44 -2.07
C GLU A 105 0.34 25.76 -2.47
N ALA A 106 0.46 26.77 -1.60
CA ALA A 106 -0.18 28.07 -1.83
C ALA A 106 0.38 28.73 -3.10
N ASN A 107 -0.51 29.35 -3.89
CA ASN A 107 -0.20 30.04 -5.14
C ASN A 107 -0.63 31.52 -5.11
N ILE A 108 -1.17 32.01 -4.01
CA ILE A 108 -1.47 33.44 -3.78
C ILE A 108 -0.74 33.87 -2.51
N PRO A 109 -0.01 35.00 -2.50
CA PRO A 109 0.75 35.43 -1.34
C PRO A 109 -0.15 35.81 -0.16
N PHE A 110 0.26 35.42 1.04
CA PHE A 110 -0.39 35.83 2.29
C PHE A 110 -0.26 37.34 2.49
N GLN A 111 -1.35 37.95 2.95
CA GLN A 111 -1.33 39.32 3.47
C GLN A 111 -0.64 39.35 4.83
N THR A 112 -0.17 40.54 5.21
CA THR A 112 0.49 40.75 6.51
C THR A 112 -0.42 40.30 7.66
N GLU A 113 -1.71 40.60 7.59
CA GLU A 113 -2.69 40.23 8.61
C GLU A 113 -2.91 38.70 8.72
N GLU A 114 -2.76 37.95 7.63
CA GLU A 114 -2.89 36.49 7.62
C GLU A 114 -1.66 35.81 8.25
N GLN A 115 -0.46 36.34 7.96
CA GLN A 115 0.76 35.92 8.66
C GLN A 115 0.63 36.17 10.17
N GLU A 116 0.09 37.34 10.57
CA GLU A 116 -0.18 37.66 11.98
C GLU A 116 -1.22 36.69 12.61
N ALA A 117 -2.27 36.32 11.87
CA ALA A 117 -3.28 35.37 12.33
C ALA A 117 -2.70 33.96 12.55
N MET A 118 -1.86 33.47 11.64
CA MET A 118 -1.17 32.17 11.77
C MET A 118 -0.17 32.16 12.93
N ILE A 119 0.54 33.27 13.14
CA ILE A 119 1.40 33.44 14.32
C ILE A 119 0.55 33.42 15.59
N GLU A 120 -0.54 34.18 15.67
CA GLU A 120 -1.42 34.22 16.86
C GLU A 120 -2.05 32.85 17.15
N TYR A 121 -2.50 32.13 16.10
CA TYR A 121 -3.04 30.78 16.21
C TYR A 121 -2.03 29.80 16.85
N THR A 122 -0.80 29.80 16.35
CA THR A 122 0.27 28.94 16.89
C THR A 122 0.76 29.40 18.26
N GLU A 123 0.84 30.71 18.53
CA GLU A 123 1.16 31.23 19.86
C GLU A 123 0.15 30.78 20.93
N ASN A 124 -1.10 30.54 20.53
CA ASN A 124 -2.20 30.09 21.38
C ASN A 124 -2.36 28.55 21.45
N GLY A 125 -1.42 27.79 20.89
CA GLY A 125 -1.40 26.32 20.98
C GLY A 125 -1.86 25.58 19.73
N GLY A 126 -2.29 26.29 18.68
CA GLY A 126 -2.63 25.70 17.39
C GLY A 126 -1.41 25.17 16.63
N SER A 127 -1.66 24.34 15.62
CA SER A 127 -0.61 23.67 14.85
C SER A 127 -0.79 23.86 13.35
N ILE A 128 0.29 24.10 12.61
CA ILE A 128 0.24 24.28 11.14
C ILE A 128 1.09 23.24 10.41
N PHE A 129 0.55 22.65 9.34
CA PHE A 129 1.32 21.85 8.40
C PHE A 129 1.49 22.62 7.10
N PHE A 130 2.73 23.01 6.77
CA PHE A 130 3.08 23.64 5.50
C PHE A 130 3.55 22.59 4.50
N ILE A 131 2.84 22.48 3.38
CA ILE A 131 3.23 21.65 2.23
C ILE A 131 3.54 22.63 1.11
N SER A 132 4.80 22.63 0.66
CA SER A 132 5.26 23.52 -0.40
C SER A 132 5.82 22.73 -1.57
N ASP A 133 6.40 23.44 -2.54
CA ASP A 133 7.05 22.84 -3.70
C ASP A 133 8.25 23.73 -4.11
N HIS A 134 8.98 23.24 -5.11
CA HIS A 134 10.20 23.83 -5.64
C HIS A 134 10.03 25.25 -6.17
N TYR A 135 11.15 25.94 -6.34
CA TYR A 135 11.16 27.22 -7.06
C TYR A 135 10.87 26.98 -8.55
N ASN A 136 10.10 27.88 -9.19
CA ASN A 136 9.48 27.68 -10.50
C ASN A 136 8.27 26.71 -10.50
N ALA A 137 7.56 26.62 -9.37
CA ALA A 137 6.26 25.97 -9.21
C ALA A 137 5.08 26.97 -9.16
N ASP A 138 5.27 28.22 -9.59
CA ASP A 138 4.20 29.21 -9.81
C ASP A 138 3.16 28.67 -10.81
N ARG A 139 2.03 28.19 -10.30
CA ARG A 139 0.99 27.49 -11.08
C ARG A 139 -0.02 28.41 -11.76
N ASN A 140 -0.17 29.63 -11.26
CA ASN A 140 -1.10 30.63 -11.79
C ASN A 140 -0.40 31.77 -12.55
N LEU A 141 0.92 31.72 -12.67
CA LEU A 141 1.79 32.67 -13.38
C LEU A 141 1.78 34.08 -12.76
N ASN A 142 1.61 34.18 -11.44
CA ASN A 142 1.58 35.46 -10.73
C ASN A 142 2.97 35.93 -10.23
N ARG A 143 4.02 35.13 -10.46
CA ARG A 143 5.43 35.31 -10.06
C ARG A 143 5.74 34.96 -8.59
N TRP A 144 4.81 34.35 -7.88
CA TRP A 144 5.02 33.84 -6.53
C TRP A 144 5.01 32.32 -6.58
N ASP A 145 6.15 31.72 -6.25
CA ASP A 145 6.23 30.29 -6.00
C ASP A 145 5.72 29.95 -4.58
N SER A 146 5.26 28.72 -4.37
CA SER A 146 4.78 28.30 -3.05
C SER A 146 5.81 28.52 -1.95
N SER A 147 7.07 28.15 -2.20
CA SER A 147 8.16 28.35 -1.23
C SER A 147 8.39 29.83 -0.88
N GLU A 148 8.18 30.74 -1.83
CA GLU A 148 8.25 32.20 -1.61
C GLU A 148 7.08 32.70 -0.77
N ILE A 149 5.87 32.19 -1.05
CA ILE A 149 4.65 32.53 -0.30
C ILE A 149 4.79 32.08 1.15
N MET A 150 5.20 30.83 1.38
CA MET A 150 5.40 30.29 2.72
C MET A 150 6.49 31.06 3.49
N ASN A 151 7.58 31.47 2.81
CA ASN A 151 8.64 32.26 3.44
C ASN A 151 8.24 33.73 3.70
N GLY A 152 7.27 34.27 2.96
CA GLY A 152 6.81 35.67 3.01
C GLY A 152 7.57 36.64 2.11
N PHE A 153 8.40 36.13 1.19
CA PHE A 153 9.14 36.98 0.25
C PHE A 153 9.49 36.28 -1.06
N ARG A 154 9.58 37.11 -2.12
CA ARG A 154 10.06 36.69 -3.44
C ARG A 154 11.56 36.81 -3.59
N ARG A 155 12.18 35.76 -4.13
CA ARG A 155 13.57 35.70 -4.56
C ARG A 155 13.86 36.82 -5.55
N GLY A 156 14.84 37.67 -5.26
CA GLY A 156 15.22 38.76 -6.16
C GLY A 156 14.25 39.95 -6.21
N ALA A 157 13.23 39.95 -5.35
CA ALA A 157 12.24 41.01 -5.23
C ALA A 157 11.96 41.43 -3.77
N TYR A 158 12.88 41.13 -2.84
CA TYR A 158 12.73 41.44 -1.40
C TYR A 158 12.41 42.93 -1.10
N ASP A 159 13.02 43.88 -1.82
CA ASP A 159 12.73 45.31 -1.63
C ASP A 159 11.39 45.77 -2.23
N ASN A 160 10.77 44.95 -3.08
CA ASN A 160 9.57 45.30 -3.84
C ASN A 160 8.79 44.04 -4.28
N PRO A 161 7.83 43.55 -3.48
CA PRO A 161 7.11 42.30 -3.76
C PRO A 161 6.32 42.32 -5.08
N VAL A 162 5.95 43.51 -5.55
CA VAL A 162 5.23 43.72 -6.83
C VAL A 162 6.16 43.91 -8.04
N LYS A 163 7.45 43.57 -7.93
CA LYS A 163 8.40 43.70 -9.03
C LYS A 163 7.94 42.84 -10.22
N GLY A 164 7.75 43.48 -11.36
CA GLY A 164 7.37 42.82 -12.61
C GLY A 164 5.86 42.73 -12.86
N MET A 165 5.03 43.12 -11.90
CA MET A 165 3.57 43.14 -12.04
C MET A 165 3.08 44.41 -12.75
N ASP A 166 1.95 44.30 -13.43
CA ASP A 166 1.23 45.45 -13.98
C ASP A 166 0.33 46.14 -12.93
N GLN A 167 -0.41 47.17 -13.36
CA GLN A 167 -1.20 47.97 -12.42
C GLN A 167 -2.47 47.26 -11.95
N ASP A 168 -3.07 46.42 -12.78
CA ASP A 168 -4.31 45.72 -12.44
C ASP A 168 -3.99 44.58 -11.47
N GLU A 169 -2.86 43.88 -11.68
CA GLU A 169 -2.29 42.92 -10.70
C GLU A 169 -2.02 43.58 -9.34
N ILE A 170 -1.36 44.75 -9.34
CA ILE A 170 -1.02 45.50 -8.11
C ILE A 170 -2.27 45.96 -7.34
N ASP A 171 -3.33 46.34 -8.06
CA ASP A 171 -4.56 46.85 -7.46
C ASP A 171 -5.56 45.74 -7.07
N SER A 172 -5.26 44.47 -7.39
CA SER A 172 -6.08 43.31 -7.07
C SER A 172 -6.29 43.11 -5.57
N GLU A 173 -7.37 42.44 -5.16
CA GLU A 173 -7.62 42.13 -3.74
C GLU A 173 -6.54 41.20 -3.17
N ALA A 174 -6.03 40.27 -3.97
CA ALA A 174 -4.97 39.33 -3.59
C ALA A 174 -3.64 40.02 -3.25
N MET A 175 -3.31 41.16 -3.86
CA MET A 175 -2.06 41.89 -3.60
C MET A 175 -2.18 43.00 -2.56
N GLN A 176 -3.37 43.22 -1.97
CA GLN A 176 -3.54 44.22 -0.91
C GLN A 176 -2.79 43.79 0.35
N ASN A 177 -2.03 44.72 0.95
CA ASN A 177 -1.27 44.51 2.19
C ASN A 177 -0.25 43.34 2.16
N VAL A 178 0.15 42.89 0.98
CA VAL A 178 1.30 41.99 0.81
C VAL A 178 2.58 42.79 1.02
N GLU A 179 3.27 42.51 2.13
CA GLU A 179 4.58 43.07 2.46
C GLU A 179 5.60 41.94 2.52
N THR A 180 6.85 42.26 2.19
CA THR A 180 7.96 41.31 2.29
C THR A 180 8.36 41.10 3.75
N SER A 181 8.42 39.84 4.17
CA SER A 181 8.90 39.39 5.48
C SER A 181 9.78 38.14 5.32
N ASP A 182 10.51 37.75 6.37
CA ASP A 182 11.15 36.43 6.49
C ASP A 182 10.51 35.69 7.68
N TRP A 183 9.17 35.77 7.75
CA TRP A 183 8.40 35.48 8.95
C TRP A 183 8.51 34.01 9.37
N LEU A 184 8.66 33.09 8.42
CA LEU A 184 8.83 31.67 8.74
C LEU A 184 10.15 31.43 9.48
N SER A 185 11.24 32.06 9.03
CA SER A 185 12.52 32.00 9.72
C SER A 185 12.47 32.73 11.07
N ASP A 186 11.81 33.88 11.15
CA ASP A 186 11.74 34.69 12.38
C ASP A 186 10.89 34.04 13.49
N ASN A 187 9.86 33.26 13.14
CA ASN A 187 8.91 32.68 14.11
C ASN A 187 9.05 31.16 14.28
N PHE A 188 9.43 30.44 13.22
CA PHE A 188 9.56 28.98 13.23
C PHE A 188 11.02 28.52 13.05
N GLY A 189 12.00 29.41 12.88
CA GLY A 189 13.40 29.00 12.79
C GLY A 189 13.72 28.14 11.57
N ILE A 190 12.93 28.25 10.51
CA ILE A 190 13.08 27.48 9.27
C ILE A 190 12.75 28.30 8.03
N ARG A 191 13.32 27.93 6.89
CA ARG A 191 13.03 28.53 5.58
C ARG A 191 12.93 27.44 4.51
N PHE A 192 11.93 27.51 3.63
CA PHE A 192 11.96 26.71 2.40
C PHE A 192 13.07 27.23 1.48
N ARG A 193 13.88 26.33 0.93
CA ARG A 193 14.90 26.71 -0.06
C ARG A 193 14.26 26.84 -1.43
N PHE A 194 14.97 27.52 -2.32
CA PHE A 194 14.61 27.68 -3.73
C PHE A 194 15.33 26.66 -4.63
N ASN A 195 15.85 25.58 -4.05
CA ASN A 195 16.46 24.49 -4.79
C ASN A 195 15.37 23.60 -5.41
N ALA A 196 15.78 22.69 -6.29
CA ALA A 196 14.89 21.76 -6.96
C ALA A 196 15.64 20.46 -7.28
N PRO A 197 15.92 19.62 -6.26
CA PRO A 197 16.32 18.24 -6.50
C PRO A 197 15.27 17.55 -7.38
N GLY A 198 15.67 16.60 -8.20
CA GLY A 198 14.79 15.92 -9.15
C GLY A 198 13.97 14.83 -8.48
N THR A 199 13.80 13.71 -9.18
CA THR A 199 13.25 12.51 -8.55
C THR A 199 14.34 11.84 -7.72
N VAL A 200 14.18 11.87 -6.40
CA VAL A 200 15.13 11.35 -5.42
C VAL A 200 14.36 10.65 -4.31
N THR A 201 14.91 9.56 -3.77
CA THR A 201 14.36 8.92 -2.56
C THR A 201 15.11 9.44 -1.35
N ALA A 202 14.40 10.06 -0.41
CA ALA A 202 14.96 10.49 0.86
C ALA A 202 15.06 9.29 1.80
N ASP A 203 16.28 8.85 2.10
CA ASP A 203 16.59 7.63 2.87
C ASP A 203 17.32 7.91 4.19
N GLN A 204 17.54 9.19 4.50
CA GLN A 204 18.18 9.62 5.74
C GLN A 204 17.11 10.08 6.73
N ILE A 205 16.56 9.13 7.48
CA ILE A 205 15.47 9.36 8.43
C ILE A 205 16.00 9.53 9.85
N ALA A 206 15.53 10.57 10.55
CA ALA A 206 15.82 10.75 11.96
C ALA A 206 15.21 9.60 12.78
N ALA A 207 15.90 9.13 13.82
CA ALA A 207 15.35 8.06 14.65
C ALA A 207 14.03 8.49 15.31
N PRO A 208 13.03 7.59 15.49
CA PRO A 208 11.76 7.93 16.14
C PRO A 208 11.91 8.59 17.51
N SER A 209 12.93 8.19 18.29
CA SER A 209 13.22 8.80 19.59
C SER A 209 13.69 10.26 19.50
N ASP A 210 14.20 10.66 18.35
CA ASP A 210 14.78 11.98 18.06
C ASP A 210 13.79 12.88 17.30
N SER A 211 12.66 12.32 16.86
CA SER A 211 11.59 12.97 16.09
C SER A 211 10.22 12.90 16.79
N PHE A 212 10.18 12.66 18.11
CA PHE A 212 8.94 12.53 18.89
C PHE A 212 8.00 11.40 18.42
N GLY A 213 8.54 10.39 17.73
CA GLY A 213 7.79 9.27 17.17
C GLY A 213 7.24 9.51 15.77
N ILE A 214 7.47 10.68 15.17
CA ILE A 214 6.94 11.03 13.84
C ILE A 214 7.46 10.08 12.75
N THR A 215 8.70 9.61 12.90
CA THR A 215 9.35 8.73 11.92
C THR A 215 9.25 7.25 12.28
N GLU A 216 8.36 6.87 13.19
CA GLU A 216 8.09 5.45 13.44
C GLU A 216 7.47 4.84 12.18
N GLY A 217 8.02 3.72 11.69
CA GLY A 217 7.54 3.08 10.46
C GLY A 217 7.97 3.75 9.15
N VAL A 218 8.83 4.77 9.19
CA VAL A 218 9.31 5.50 8.01
C VAL A 218 10.78 5.15 7.76
N ASP A 219 11.06 4.50 6.63
CA ASP A 219 12.41 4.18 6.15
C ASP A 219 12.80 5.03 4.94
N GLU A 220 11.86 5.31 4.03
CA GLU A 220 12.10 6.11 2.82
C GLU A 220 10.91 7.02 2.48
N VAL A 221 11.18 8.18 1.87
CA VAL A 221 10.15 9.14 1.44
C VAL A 221 10.44 9.56 0.01
N ALA A 222 9.45 9.53 -0.88
CA ALA A 222 9.64 9.93 -2.27
C ALA A 222 9.74 11.46 -2.41
N MET A 223 10.49 11.92 -3.40
CA MET A 223 10.53 13.31 -3.85
C MET A 223 10.47 13.33 -5.38
N HIS A 224 9.62 14.19 -5.93
CA HIS A 224 9.46 14.42 -7.36
C HIS A 224 9.55 15.90 -7.67
N ALA A 225 10.79 16.37 -7.81
CA ALA A 225 11.10 17.75 -8.15
C ALA A 225 10.96 18.77 -7.02
N GLY A 226 10.67 18.42 -5.77
CA GLY A 226 10.43 19.38 -4.68
C GLY A 226 11.61 20.24 -4.20
N SER A 227 11.53 20.73 -2.98
CA SER A 227 12.52 21.58 -2.31
C SER A 227 12.97 20.99 -0.98
N THR A 228 14.13 21.46 -0.50
CA THR A 228 14.56 21.22 0.89
C THR A 228 14.34 22.46 1.74
N LEU A 229 14.55 22.35 3.04
CA LEU A 229 14.46 23.43 4.00
C LEU A 229 15.82 23.77 4.61
N ALA A 230 15.96 24.97 5.13
CA ALA A 230 17.11 25.40 5.91
C ALA A 230 16.71 25.66 7.37
N ILE A 231 17.38 24.99 8.31
CA ILE A 231 17.25 25.27 9.74
C ILE A 231 17.97 26.58 10.06
N THR A 232 17.24 27.61 10.49
CA THR A 232 17.79 28.93 10.84
C THR A 232 17.88 29.14 12.36
N ASP A 233 17.05 28.47 13.15
CA ASP A 233 17.17 28.41 14.62
C ASP A 233 16.92 26.99 15.16
N PRO A 234 17.98 26.21 15.45
CA PRO A 234 17.85 24.85 15.97
C PRO A 234 17.35 24.78 17.42
N GLU A 235 17.17 25.90 18.12
CA GLU A 235 16.49 25.86 19.43
C GLU A 235 15.00 25.56 19.30
N VAL A 236 14.41 25.84 18.13
CA VAL A 236 12.97 25.69 17.85
C VAL A 236 12.65 24.83 16.64
N ALA A 237 13.58 24.64 15.69
CA ALA A 237 13.38 23.82 14.50
C ALA A 237 14.31 22.61 14.44
N LYS A 238 13.87 21.55 13.76
CA LYS A 238 14.63 20.32 13.54
C LYS A 238 14.21 19.62 12.25
N GLY A 239 15.17 19.12 11.48
CA GLY A 239 14.92 18.21 10.37
C GLY A 239 14.68 16.78 10.83
N ILE A 240 13.81 16.07 10.11
CA ILE A 240 13.44 14.68 10.41
C ILE A 240 13.59 13.73 9.23
N VAL A 241 13.63 14.25 8.01
CA VAL A 241 13.88 13.50 6.78
C VAL A 241 14.87 14.30 5.93
N TYR A 242 15.92 13.65 5.43
CA TYR A 242 16.95 14.27 4.60
C TYR A 242 17.20 13.46 3.33
N LEU A 243 17.70 14.14 2.29
CA LEU A 243 18.09 13.51 1.04
C LEU A 243 19.39 12.71 1.18
N PRO A 244 19.69 11.76 0.27
CA PRO A 244 20.95 11.02 0.27
C PRO A 244 22.18 11.94 0.16
N ASP A 245 23.33 11.51 0.67
CA ASP A 245 24.59 12.23 0.49
C ASP A 245 25.11 12.13 -0.95
N ASN A 246 25.91 13.12 -1.36
CA ASN A 246 26.64 13.17 -2.63
C ASN A 246 25.76 13.35 -3.88
N LEU A 247 24.62 14.03 -3.73
CA LEU A 247 23.84 14.49 -4.87
C LEU A 247 24.66 15.49 -5.71
N ASP A 248 24.50 15.43 -7.02
CA ASP A 248 25.16 16.33 -7.95
C ASP A 248 24.22 16.89 -9.03
N GLU A 249 24.77 17.61 -10.01
CA GLU A 249 23.99 18.26 -11.07
C GLU A 249 23.13 17.28 -11.89
N SER A 250 23.43 15.97 -11.87
CA SER A 250 22.61 14.97 -12.55
C SER A 250 21.35 14.56 -11.78
N ASP A 251 21.29 14.87 -10.48
CA ASP A 251 20.16 14.55 -9.60
C ASP A 251 19.16 15.71 -9.49
N LYS A 252 19.44 16.86 -10.11
CA LYS A 252 18.52 18.00 -10.10
C LYS A 252 17.35 17.82 -11.05
N TRP A 253 16.25 18.50 -10.76
CA TRP A 253 15.15 18.62 -11.71
C TRP A 253 15.62 19.37 -12.97
N GLY A 254 15.40 18.79 -14.16
CA GLY A 254 15.95 19.31 -15.41
C GLY A 254 15.63 20.80 -15.70
N PRO A 255 14.39 21.25 -15.44
CA PRO A 255 14.00 22.67 -15.52
C PRO A 255 14.48 23.58 -14.38
N SER A 256 15.15 23.06 -13.35
CA SER A 256 15.69 23.89 -12.25
C SER A 256 16.49 25.07 -12.79
N VAL A 257 16.16 26.26 -12.28
CA VAL A 257 16.63 27.55 -12.78
C VAL A 257 18.02 27.95 -12.26
N ASP A 258 18.57 27.16 -11.33
CA ASP A 258 19.94 27.31 -10.82
C ASP A 258 20.66 25.95 -10.70
N GLU A 259 21.49 25.77 -9.68
CA GLU A 259 22.23 24.53 -9.45
C GLU A 259 21.34 23.37 -9.01
N GLY A 260 20.13 23.64 -8.49
CA GLY A 260 19.11 22.65 -8.12
C GLY A 260 19.45 21.79 -6.91
N ILE A 261 20.73 21.50 -6.69
CA ILE A 261 21.34 20.90 -5.50
C ILE A 261 22.37 21.90 -4.97
N TYR A 262 22.22 22.38 -3.73
CA TYR A 262 22.98 23.51 -3.19
C TYR A 262 24.23 23.08 -2.42
N HIS A 263 24.16 21.97 -1.68
CA HIS A 263 25.20 21.50 -0.80
C HIS A 263 25.54 20.01 -0.97
N GLY A 264 24.85 19.30 -1.86
CA GLY A 264 25.19 17.95 -2.29
C GLY A 264 24.47 16.86 -1.50
N GLY A 265 23.27 17.16 -0.97
CA GLY A 265 22.46 16.23 -0.19
C GLY A 265 22.78 16.18 1.31
N GLY A 266 22.11 15.27 2.03
CA GLY A 266 22.26 15.09 3.47
C GLY A 266 21.88 16.31 4.32
N GLU A 267 22.39 16.34 5.55
CA GLU A 267 22.13 17.42 6.52
C GLU A 267 22.61 18.81 6.03
N ASP A 268 23.66 18.87 5.20
CA ASP A 268 24.19 20.13 4.66
C ASP A 268 23.23 20.72 3.59
N GLU A 269 22.58 19.88 2.76
CA GLU A 269 21.49 20.35 1.89
C GLU A 269 20.32 20.88 2.73
N GLY A 270 20.10 20.27 3.88
CA GLY A 270 19.01 20.58 4.79
C GLY A 270 17.87 19.57 4.65
N PRO A 271 16.93 19.57 5.62
CA PRO A 271 15.89 18.56 5.63
C PRO A 271 14.95 18.69 4.43
N TYR A 272 14.46 17.57 3.95
CA TYR A 272 13.30 17.50 3.08
C TYR A 272 11.99 17.70 3.86
N ALA A 273 11.92 17.12 5.07
CA ALA A 273 10.83 17.34 6.00
C ALA A 273 11.33 17.71 7.39
N ALA A 274 10.62 18.62 8.06
CA ALA A 274 11.06 19.24 9.30
C ALA A 274 9.89 19.58 10.23
N ILE A 275 10.22 19.88 11.49
CA ILE A 275 9.29 20.31 12.54
C ILE A 275 9.80 21.56 13.25
N SER A 276 8.88 22.33 13.84
CA SER A 276 9.21 23.52 14.61
C SER A 276 8.25 23.80 15.77
N LYS A 277 8.71 24.54 16.77
CA LYS A 277 7.90 25.16 17.83
C LYS A 277 7.71 26.66 17.58
N ASN A 278 6.49 27.14 17.83
CA ASN A 278 6.22 28.57 18.04
C ASN A 278 5.39 28.74 19.33
N GLN A 279 6.06 29.13 20.41
CA GLN A 279 5.49 29.19 21.77
C GLN A 279 4.78 27.87 22.16
N ASP A 280 3.49 27.93 22.47
CA ASP A 280 2.72 26.78 22.95
C ASP A 280 2.36 25.83 21.79
N GLY A 281 2.17 26.35 20.57
CA GLY A 281 1.88 25.59 19.35
C GLY A 281 3.12 25.18 18.56
N LYS A 282 2.92 24.67 17.35
CA LYS A 282 3.99 24.04 16.55
C LYS A 282 3.67 23.95 15.06
N ALA A 283 4.65 23.55 14.26
CA ALA A 283 4.46 23.36 12.84
C ALA A 283 5.27 22.20 12.28
N ALA A 284 4.81 21.64 11.16
CA ALA A 284 5.52 20.67 10.34
C ALA A 284 5.64 21.18 8.91
N PHE A 285 6.63 20.67 8.18
CA PHE A 285 7.01 21.17 6.86
C PHE A 285 7.44 20.02 5.96
N ILE A 286 6.99 20.03 4.72
CA ILE A 286 7.53 19.21 3.63
C ILE A 286 7.66 20.06 2.37
N GLY A 287 8.80 19.91 1.67
CA GLY A 287 9.14 20.75 0.52
C GLY A 287 8.61 20.28 -0.83
N ASP A 288 7.72 19.29 -0.87
CA ASP A 288 7.13 18.74 -2.09
C ASP A 288 5.67 18.36 -1.81
N SER A 289 4.78 18.68 -2.73
CA SER A 289 3.37 18.30 -2.68
C SER A 289 3.12 16.93 -3.30
N SER A 290 3.97 16.47 -4.23
CA SER A 290 3.81 15.21 -4.96
C SER A 290 3.64 13.98 -4.06
N PRO A 291 4.37 13.81 -2.94
CA PRO A 291 4.16 12.70 -1.99
C PRO A 291 2.81 12.71 -1.29
N VAL A 292 2.08 13.82 -1.36
CA VAL A 292 0.76 13.99 -0.74
C VAL A 292 -0.35 13.81 -1.78
N GLU A 293 -0.03 13.97 -3.06
CA GLU A 293 -0.99 13.88 -4.15
C GLU A 293 -1.49 12.45 -4.39
N ASP A 294 -2.73 12.35 -4.86
CA ASP A 294 -3.35 11.18 -5.46
C ASP A 294 -3.82 11.49 -6.89
N ALA A 295 -4.25 10.46 -7.62
CA ALA A 295 -4.72 10.58 -9.01
C ALA A 295 -6.18 11.08 -9.18
N THR A 296 -6.69 11.94 -8.29
CA THR A 296 -8.10 12.38 -8.30
C THR A 296 -8.35 13.89 -8.48
N PRO A 297 -7.69 14.59 -9.42
CA PRO A 297 -7.96 16.01 -9.62
C PRO A 297 -9.43 16.24 -10.01
N LYS A 298 -10.04 17.25 -9.40
CA LYS A 298 -11.49 17.50 -9.43
C LYS A 298 -11.88 18.57 -10.45
N TYR A 299 -11.08 19.63 -10.58
CA TYR A 299 -11.36 20.82 -11.36
C TYR A 299 -10.51 20.88 -12.64
N ARG A 300 -10.94 21.72 -13.58
CA ARG A 300 -10.16 22.03 -14.79
C ARG A 300 -9.09 23.06 -14.49
N ASN A 301 -8.05 23.07 -15.33
CA ASN A 301 -7.03 24.10 -15.29
C ASN A 301 -7.65 25.48 -15.57
N GLU A 302 -7.45 26.43 -14.66
CA GLU A 302 -8.04 27.78 -14.71
C GLU A 302 -7.72 28.59 -15.95
N GLN A 303 -6.58 28.34 -16.59
CA GLN A 303 -6.17 29.05 -17.80
C GLN A 303 -6.64 28.33 -19.07
N THR A 304 -6.45 27.01 -19.15
CA THR A 304 -6.61 26.26 -20.40
C THR A 304 -7.92 25.48 -20.49
N GLY A 305 -8.61 25.27 -19.36
CA GLY A 305 -9.79 24.41 -19.25
C GLY A 305 -9.49 22.91 -19.42
N GLN A 306 -8.21 22.53 -19.50
CA GLN A 306 -7.81 21.13 -19.67
C GLN A 306 -8.00 20.34 -18.37
N THR A 307 -8.18 19.03 -18.52
CA THR A 307 -8.08 18.10 -17.39
C THR A 307 -6.69 18.20 -16.77
N LYS A 308 -6.66 18.18 -15.46
CA LYS A 308 -5.46 18.15 -14.65
C LYS A 308 -4.90 16.73 -14.56
N THR A 309 -3.62 16.62 -14.24
CA THR A 309 -2.96 15.32 -14.06
C THR A 309 -2.00 15.48 -12.90
N THR A 310 -2.13 14.59 -11.93
CA THR A 310 -1.43 14.62 -10.65
C THR A 310 -0.56 13.39 -10.50
N TYR A 311 0.33 13.44 -9.53
CA TYR A 311 1.12 12.29 -9.11
C TYR A 311 0.34 11.48 -8.08
N ASP A 312 0.41 10.15 -8.16
CA ASP A 312 -0.21 9.26 -7.17
C ASP A 312 0.81 8.92 -6.08
N GLY A 313 1.30 9.96 -5.41
CA GLY A 313 2.48 9.88 -4.54
C GLY A 313 2.16 9.48 -3.10
N PHE A 314 0.93 9.66 -2.61
CA PHE A 314 0.56 9.31 -1.24
C PHE A 314 0.86 7.83 -0.89
N GLN A 315 0.80 6.95 -1.88
CA GLN A 315 1.04 5.51 -1.73
C GLN A 315 2.49 5.10 -2.07
N GLU A 316 3.37 6.06 -2.40
CA GLU A 316 4.78 5.80 -2.66
C GLU A 316 5.59 5.74 -1.35
N ALA A 317 6.65 4.91 -1.37
CA ALA A 317 7.55 4.71 -0.23
C ALA A 317 6.78 4.58 1.10
N ASP A 318 7.16 5.35 2.13
CA ASP A 318 6.45 5.47 3.40
C ASP A 318 5.79 6.86 3.55
N ASP A 319 5.38 7.47 2.43
CA ASP A 319 4.90 8.86 2.38
C ASP A 319 3.63 9.03 3.23
N ALA A 320 2.62 8.16 3.06
CA ALA A 320 1.42 8.16 3.87
C ALA A 320 1.71 8.06 5.38
N GLU A 321 2.61 7.17 5.79
CA GLU A 321 2.96 6.94 7.19
C GLU A 321 3.56 8.21 7.81
N LEU A 322 4.52 8.84 7.11
CA LEU A 322 5.12 10.10 7.56
C LEU A 322 4.07 11.21 7.70
N LEU A 323 3.26 11.42 6.67
CA LEU A 323 2.28 12.50 6.60
C LEU A 323 1.21 12.36 7.71
N LEU A 324 0.72 11.15 7.95
CA LEU A 324 -0.25 10.87 9.00
C LEU A 324 0.36 10.99 10.39
N ASN A 325 1.60 10.52 10.59
CA ASN A 325 2.32 10.68 11.84
C ASN A 325 2.63 12.16 12.16
N MET A 326 2.88 12.98 11.14
CA MET A 326 3.00 14.44 11.30
C MET A 326 1.70 15.05 11.80
N VAL A 327 0.54 14.71 11.20
CA VAL A 327 -0.77 15.22 11.64
C VAL A 327 -1.08 14.78 13.08
N ASP A 328 -0.80 13.52 13.42
CA ASP A 328 -0.97 13.00 14.77
C ASP A 328 -0.11 13.73 15.80
N TRP A 329 1.16 13.98 15.46
CA TRP A 329 2.02 14.79 16.30
C TRP A 329 1.46 16.20 16.41
N LEU A 330 1.15 16.88 15.30
CA LEU A 330 0.62 18.25 15.27
C LEU A 330 -0.60 18.43 16.15
N ALA A 331 -1.51 17.46 16.18
CA ALA A 331 -2.74 17.54 16.95
C ALA A 331 -2.55 17.39 18.47
N GLU A 332 -1.39 16.96 18.96
CA GLU A 332 -1.13 16.77 20.40
C GLU A 332 -0.50 18.00 21.06
N GLU A 333 -1.11 18.51 22.13
CA GLU A 333 -0.53 19.61 22.92
C GLU A 333 0.72 19.15 23.71
N GLU A 334 1.73 20.02 23.75
CA GLU A 334 2.99 19.76 24.43
C GLU A 334 3.23 20.75 25.57
N SER A 335 4.13 20.40 26.50
CA SER A 335 4.45 21.26 27.64
C SER A 335 5.73 22.09 27.48
N TYR A 336 6.43 21.96 26.36
CA TYR A 336 7.67 22.66 26.06
C TYR A 336 7.46 23.63 24.91
N ASN A 337 8.23 24.73 24.91
CA ASN A 337 8.07 25.79 23.91
C ASN A 337 9.27 25.85 22.96
N ARG A 338 10.29 25.01 23.21
CA ARG A 338 11.54 24.91 22.43
C ARG A 338 12.05 23.48 22.48
N PHE A 339 12.66 23.01 21.41
CA PHE A 339 13.31 21.69 21.40
C PHE A 339 14.51 21.62 22.34
N SER A 340 15.19 22.75 22.59
CA SER A 340 16.27 22.84 23.59
C SER A 340 15.84 22.55 25.04
N GLU A 341 14.53 22.48 25.32
CA GLU A 341 13.97 22.10 26.63
C GLU A 341 13.69 20.59 26.77
N THR A 342 13.89 19.84 25.68
CA THR A 342 13.61 18.40 25.58
C THR A 342 14.89 17.55 25.59
N GLU A 343 14.76 16.24 25.37
CA GLU A 343 15.90 15.31 25.31
C GLU A 343 16.37 14.98 23.87
N ILE A 344 15.66 15.46 22.83
CA ILE A 344 16.03 15.19 21.44
C ILE A 344 17.32 15.93 21.03
N PRO A 345 18.14 15.37 20.13
CA PRO A 345 19.31 16.05 19.60
C PRO A 345 18.89 17.22 18.70
N LEU A 346 19.48 18.39 18.94
CA LEU A 346 19.31 19.57 18.10
C LEU A 346 20.22 19.48 16.88
N ASP A 347 19.72 20.00 15.76
CA ASP A 347 20.50 20.14 14.52
C ASP A 347 21.47 21.32 14.62
N ASP A 348 22.38 21.41 13.65
CA ASP A 348 23.13 22.62 13.40
C ASP A 348 22.32 23.57 12.48
N VAL A 349 22.66 24.87 12.51
CA VAL A 349 22.14 25.82 11.52
C VAL A 349 22.61 25.39 10.15
N SER A 350 21.68 25.21 9.20
CA SER A 350 22.00 24.77 7.84
C SER A 350 22.97 25.77 7.17
N PRO A 351 23.94 25.30 6.37
CA PRO A 351 24.73 26.20 5.55
C PRO A 351 23.81 26.91 4.55
N LEU A 352 24.07 28.20 4.33
CA LEU A 352 23.33 29.04 3.39
C LEU A 352 24.28 29.60 2.33
N LEU A 353 23.82 29.59 1.08
CA LEU A 353 24.35 30.38 -0.02
C LEU A 353 24.04 31.86 0.21
N ASP A 354 24.87 32.74 -0.35
CA ASP A 354 24.63 34.19 -0.26
C ASP A 354 23.30 34.59 -0.92
N THR A 355 22.86 33.85 -1.93
CA THR A 355 21.61 34.06 -2.67
C THR A 355 20.36 33.61 -1.91
N GLU A 356 20.51 32.84 -0.82
CA GLU A 356 19.40 32.44 0.06
C GLU A 356 19.13 33.47 1.16
N ILE A 357 20.04 34.43 1.35
CA ILE A 357 19.80 35.56 2.25
C ILE A 357 18.79 36.50 1.55
N PRO A 358 17.63 36.81 2.16
CA PRO A 358 16.55 37.48 1.47
C PRO A 358 16.97 38.78 0.77
N GLU A 359 17.75 39.64 1.43
CA GLU A 359 18.19 40.92 0.84
C GLU A 359 19.26 40.79 -0.26
N ASN A 360 19.93 39.64 -0.31
CA ASN A 360 20.96 39.33 -1.30
C ASN A 360 20.43 38.44 -2.43
N SER A 361 19.20 37.92 -2.30
CA SER A 361 18.58 37.10 -3.32
C SER A 361 18.48 37.87 -4.64
N GLU A 362 18.72 37.17 -5.74
CA GLU A 362 18.66 37.73 -7.08
C GLU A 362 17.70 36.89 -7.93
N GLN A 363 16.95 37.58 -8.79
CA GLN A 363 16.10 36.95 -9.80
C GLN A 363 17.01 36.54 -10.95
N THR A 364 17.17 35.24 -11.14
CA THR A 364 18.09 34.65 -12.13
C THR A 364 17.47 34.51 -13.52
N TRP A 365 16.14 34.45 -13.60
CA TRP A 365 15.35 34.30 -14.83
C TRP A 365 14.16 35.27 -14.88
N ASP A 366 13.62 35.51 -16.07
CA ASP A 366 12.43 36.33 -16.23
C ASP A 366 11.22 35.62 -15.60
N GLU A 367 10.41 36.38 -14.85
CA GLU A 367 9.20 35.90 -14.18
C GLU A 367 7.97 36.70 -14.66
N PRO A 368 6.80 36.07 -14.84
CA PRO A 368 6.55 34.63 -14.67
C PRO A 368 7.33 33.80 -15.71
N TRP A 369 7.57 32.53 -15.42
CA TRP A 369 8.41 31.66 -16.23
C TRP A 369 7.82 31.36 -17.62
N SER A 370 6.53 31.66 -17.82
CA SER A 370 5.87 31.78 -19.11
C SER A 370 4.86 32.94 -19.10
N GLU A 371 4.56 33.50 -20.28
CA GLU A 371 3.56 34.57 -20.41
C GLU A 371 2.15 33.96 -20.27
N PRO A 372 1.28 34.48 -19.39
CA PRO A 372 -0.10 34.02 -19.26
C PRO A 372 -0.88 34.17 -20.57
N ASP A 373 -1.87 33.29 -20.80
CA ASP A 373 -2.81 33.41 -21.90
C ASP A 373 -3.54 34.78 -21.87
N ALA A 374 -3.78 35.33 -23.05
CA ALA A 374 -4.21 36.73 -23.20
C ALA A 374 -5.57 37.08 -22.57
N ASP A 375 -6.40 36.08 -22.27
CA ASP A 375 -7.73 36.23 -21.67
C ASP A 375 -7.79 35.65 -20.24
N TYR A 376 -6.64 35.35 -19.64
CA TYR A 376 -6.52 34.80 -18.29
C TYR A 376 -5.82 35.80 -17.34
N ASP A 377 -6.54 36.16 -16.27
CA ASP A 377 -6.04 37.01 -15.19
C ASP A 377 -6.16 36.22 -13.87
N TRP A 378 -5.04 35.79 -13.30
CA TRP A 378 -4.99 34.95 -12.07
C TRP A 378 -5.74 35.53 -10.86
N TYR A 379 -5.97 36.84 -10.85
CA TYR A 379 -6.64 37.59 -9.79
C TYR A 379 -8.12 37.88 -10.07
N ASP A 380 -8.66 37.49 -11.24
CA ASP A 380 -10.06 37.71 -11.62
C ASP A 380 -10.70 36.37 -12.06
N PRO A 381 -11.46 35.70 -11.16
CA PRO A 381 -12.13 34.43 -11.46
C PRO A 381 -13.10 34.47 -12.64
N SER A 382 -13.56 35.67 -13.07
CA SER A 382 -14.40 35.79 -14.27
C SER A 382 -13.66 35.50 -15.57
N THR A 383 -12.33 35.39 -15.51
CA THR A 383 -11.46 34.99 -16.62
C THR A 383 -11.16 33.49 -16.63
N PHE A 384 -11.53 32.76 -15.58
CA PHE A 384 -11.17 31.34 -15.44
C PHE A 384 -11.96 30.47 -16.41
N ALA A 385 -11.26 29.50 -17.01
CA ALA A 385 -11.83 28.57 -17.95
C ALA A 385 -12.98 27.76 -17.35
N PRO A 386 -13.99 27.36 -18.13
CA PRO A 386 -15.13 26.57 -17.65
C PRO A 386 -14.71 25.30 -16.93
N GLY A 387 -15.35 25.01 -15.80
CA GLY A 387 -15.08 23.85 -14.95
C GLY A 387 -13.89 23.98 -14.00
N SER A 388 -13.22 25.14 -14.00
CA SER A 388 -12.17 25.45 -13.02
C SER A 388 -12.80 25.97 -11.72
N TYR A 389 -12.13 25.78 -10.59
CA TYR A 389 -12.60 26.32 -9.32
C TYR A 389 -12.67 27.85 -9.37
N GLY A 390 -13.81 28.42 -8.99
CA GLY A 390 -14.10 29.85 -9.10
C GLY A 390 -14.70 30.30 -10.43
N SER A 391 -14.78 29.44 -11.45
CA SER A 391 -15.44 29.77 -12.72
C SER A 391 -16.97 29.82 -12.58
N GLU A 392 -17.64 30.71 -13.31
CA GLU A 392 -19.11 30.75 -13.38
C GLU A 392 -19.69 29.73 -14.39
N GLU A 393 -18.84 29.06 -15.17
CA GLU A 393 -19.25 28.13 -16.23
C GLU A 393 -18.89 26.68 -15.86
N ASP A 394 -19.86 25.76 -15.97
CA ASP A 394 -19.65 24.32 -15.81
C ASP A 394 -18.65 23.77 -16.87
N PRO A 395 -17.92 22.68 -16.58
CA PRO A 395 -16.97 22.12 -17.54
C PRO A 395 -17.64 21.77 -18.87
N VAL A 396 -16.98 22.13 -19.97
CA VAL A 396 -17.33 21.59 -21.29
C VAL A 396 -16.91 20.12 -21.28
N LYS A 397 -17.82 19.23 -21.67
CA LYS A 397 -17.48 17.80 -21.83
C LYS A 397 -16.30 17.65 -22.80
N ASP A 398 -15.36 16.77 -22.43
CA ASP A 398 -14.28 16.43 -23.34
C ASP A 398 -14.83 15.72 -24.58
N PRO A 399 -14.32 16.03 -25.78
CA PRO A 399 -14.74 15.32 -26.99
C PRO A 399 -14.35 13.84 -26.92
N ASP A 400 -15.29 12.98 -27.29
CA ASP A 400 -15.04 11.55 -27.45
C ASP A 400 -14.57 11.25 -28.89
N TYR A 401 -13.61 10.34 -29.06
CA TYR A 401 -12.95 10.07 -30.34
C TYR A 401 -13.03 8.59 -30.71
N ALA A 402 -13.50 8.30 -31.92
CA ALA A 402 -13.54 6.94 -32.45
C ALA A 402 -13.05 6.89 -33.90
N PHE A 403 -12.41 5.76 -34.25
CA PHE A 403 -12.09 5.43 -35.64
C PHE A 403 -12.90 4.21 -36.07
N HIS A 404 -13.72 4.34 -37.11
CA HIS A 404 -14.35 3.20 -37.76
C HIS A 404 -13.55 2.81 -38.99
N HIS A 405 -13.13 1.55 -38.99
CA HIS A 405 -12.46 0.89 -40.09
C HIS A 405 -12.72 -0.62 -40.02
N GLN A 406 -12.33 -1.33 -41.07
CA GLN A 406 -12.33 -2.79 -41.10
C GLN A 406 -11.33 -3.40 -40.09
N ASP A 407 -11.65 -4.56 -39.51
CA ASP A 407 -10.84 -5.25 -38.49
C ASP A 407 -9.37 -5.47 -38.89
N THR A 408 -9.16 -5.83 -40.16
CA THR A 408 -7.83 -5.98 -40.77
C THR A 408 -7.69 -4.99 -41.91
N LEU A 409 -6.77 -4.05 -41.75
CA LEU A 409 -6.47 -3.02 -42.74
C LEU A 409 -5.68 -3.62 -43.91
N PRO A 410 -6.05 -3.35 -45.19
CA PRO A 410 -5.35 -3.88 -46.34
C PRO A 410 -3.94 -3.29 -46.44
N ASN A 411 -2.96 -4.13 -46.73
CA ASN A 411 -1.58 -3.70 -46.98
C ASN A 411 -1.19 -3.64 -48.46
N ASP A 412 -2.12 -3.95 -49.37
CA ASP A 412 -1.91 -3.97 -50.82
C ASP A 412 -2.84 -3.00 -51.59
N GLU A 413 -3.81 -2.39 -50.91
CA GLU A 413 -4.72 -1.40 -51.47
C GLU A 413 -5.02 -0.22 -50.51
N SER A 414 -5.75 0.78 -51.01
CA SER A 414 -6.23 1.89 -50.18
C SER A 414 -7.60 1.57 -49.59
N PHE A 415 -7.85 2.02 -48.37
CA PHE A 415 -9.09 1.83 -47.62
C PHE A 415 -9.60 3.16 -47.06
N THR A 416 -10.84 3.17 -46.55
CA THR A 416 -11.44 4.32 -45.88
C THR A 416 -11.39 4.13 -44.38
N LEU A 417 -11.05 5.20 -43.68
CA LEU A 417 -11.10 5.33 -42.23
C LEU A 417 -12.03 6.49 -41.91
N GLU A 418 -13.01 6.25 -41.06
CA GLU A 418 -13.95 7.26 -40.61
C GLU A 418 -13.60 7.68 -39.19
N LEU A 419 -13.28 8.96 -39.00
CA LEU A 419 -13.10 9.56 -37.69
C LEU A 419 -14.44 10.14 -37.22
N VAL A 420 -14.93 9.66 -36.08
CA VAL A 420 -16.10 10.20 -35.38
C VAL A 420 -15.62 10.94 -34.14
N ILE A 421 -16.15 12.15 -33.94
CA ILE A 421 -15.87 12.98 -32.78
C ILE A 421 -17.20 13.42 -32.18
N ASP A 422 -17.48 12.98 -30.96
CA ASP A 422 -18.71 13.28 -30.21
C ASP A 422 -18.46 14.34 -29.13
N ASP A 423 -19.54 14.78 -28.48
CA ASP A 423 -19.56 15.79 -27.42
C ASP A 423 -18.94 17.17 -27.79
N LEU A 424 -18.91 17.51 -29.09
CA LEU A 424 -18.58 18.86 -29.56
C LEU A 424 -19.76 19.83 -29.39
N ASN A 425 -19.48 21.14 -29.38
CA ASN A 425 -20.56 22.12 -29.47
C ASN A 425 -21.27 22.01 -30.82
N ALA A 426 -22.61 22.12 -30.81
CA ALA A 426 -23.40 22.03 -32.03
C ALA A 426 -22.93 23.04 -33.11
N ASN A 427 -22.63 22.56 -34.32
CA ASN A 427 -22.07 23.32 -35.44
C ASN A 427 -20.64 23.88 -35.24
N GLN A 428 -19.92 23.45 -34.21
CA GLN A 428 -18.53 23.85 -33.99
C GLN A 428 -17.64 23.30 -35.10
N THR A 429 -16.68 24.10 -35.57
CA THR A 429 -15.64 23.66 -36.49
C THR A 429 -14.30 23.70 -35.79
N ILE A 430 -13.61 22.57 -35.75
CA ILE A 430 -12.28 22.42 -35.16
C ILE A 430 -11.31 22.05 -36.27
N SER A 431 -10.15 22.70 -36.28
CA SER A 431 -9.08 22.52 -37.28
C SER A 431 -7.81 22.01 -36.60
N GLY A 432 -6.81 21.64 -37.40
CA GLY A 432 -5.50 21.22 -36.89
C GLY A 432 -5.38 19.72 -36.61
N TYR A 433 -6.39 18.93 -36.99
CA TYR A 433 -6.33 17.48 -36.83
C TYR A 433 -5.39 16.85 -37.85
N ASP A 434 -4.60 15.88 -37.42
CA ASP A 434 -3.88 14.97 -38.31
C ASP A 434 -3.94 13.53 -37.79
N ILE A 435 -3.78 12.56 -38.69
CA ILE A 435 -3.73 11.14 -38.31
C ILE A 435 -2.50 10.46 -38.87
N GLY A 436 -2.01 9.44 -38.18
CA GLY A 436 -0.90 8.59 -38.62
C GLY A 436 -1.07 7.16 -38.16
N MET A 437 -0.35 6.23 -38.80
CA MET A 437 -0.24 4.85 -38.34
C MET A 437 1.23 4.48 -38.20
N TYR A 438 1.61 3.92 -37.05
CA TYR A 438 2.98 3.56 -36.75
C TYR A 438 3.12 2.18 -36.11
N LEU A 439 4.21 1.49 -36.47
CA LEU A 439 4.62 0.23 -35.83
C LEU A 439 5.30 0.50 -34.49
N ASP A 440 5.46 -0.56 -33.70
CA ASP A 440 6.30 -0.53 -32.51
C ASP A 440 7.71 0.02 -32.83
N GLY A 441 8.23 0.89 -31.95
CA GLY A 441 9.41 1.72 -32.23
C GLY A 441 9.17 3.00 -33.04
N GLY A 442 7.90 3.35 -33.34
CA GLY A 442 7.50 4.66 -33.86
C GLY A 442 7.64 4.86 -35.38
N GLN A 443 7.95 3.80 -36.14
CA GLN A 443 8.06 3.89 -37.59
C GLN A 443 6.69 4.11 -38.23
N GLN A 444 6.50 5.24 -38.91
CA GLN A 444 5.27 5.54 -39.66
C GLN A 444 5.15 4.69 -40.92
N VAL A 445 3.95 4.12 -41.14
CA VAL A 445 3.68 3.17 -42.24
C VAL A 445 2.48 3.56 -43.11
N ALA A 446 1.68 4.55 -42.72
CA ALA A 446 0.54 5.02 -43.51
C ALA A 446 0.84 6.26 -44.36
N GLN A 447 0.07 6.39 -45.44
CA GLN A 447 -0.14 7.63 -46.17
C GLN A 447 -1.63 7.91 -46.16
N VAL A 448 -2.01 9.16 -45.89
CA VAL A 448 -3.39 9.63 -46.03
C VAL A 448 -3.49 10.47 -47.30
N GLN A 449 -4.52 10.23 -48.10
CA GLN A 449 -4.73 10.94 -49.35
C GLN A 449 -5.05 12.41 -49.08
N ASN A 450 -4.41 13.32 -49.80
CA ASN A 450 -4.70 14.75 -49.72
C ASN A 450 -6.09 15.05 -50.31
N GLU A 451 -6.70 16.18 -49.95
CA GLU A 451 -8.02 16.60 -50.47
C GLU A 451 -8.07 16.73 -52.01
N ASP A 452 -6.93 16.98 -52.66
CA ASP A 452 -6.83 17.05 -54.12
C ASP A 452 -6.74 15.67 -54.81
N GLY A 453 -6.79 14.58 -54.02
CA GLY A 453 -6.67 13.19 -54.45
C GLY A 453 -5.24 12.71 -54.66
N SER A 454 -4.22 13.54 -54.41
CA SER A 454 -2.82 13.13 -54.48
C SER A 454 -2.37 12.37 -53.23
N TRP A 455 -1.37 11.49 -53.38
CA TRP A 455 -0.73 10.80 -52.26
C TRP A 455 0.57 11.51 -51.86
N PRO A 456 0.87 11.61 -50.55
CA PRO A 456 2.15 12.07 -50.04
C PRO A 456 3.35 11.28 -50.61
N ALA A 457 4.56 11.85 -50.53
CA ALA A 457 5.77 11.21 -51.05
C ALA A 457 6.41 10.19 -50.10
N GLY A 458 6.10 10.27 -48.80
CA GLY A 458 6.58 9.35 -47.76
C GLY A 458 5.46 8.95 -46.81
N TYR A 459 5.78 8.06 -45.88
CA TYR A 459 4.88 7.63 -44.80
C TYR A 459 5.01 8.57 -43.61
N GLY A 460 3.90 8.87 -42.96
CA GLY A 460 3.83 9.86 -41.89
C GLY A 460 2.39 10.28 -41.60
N TYR A 461 2.27 11.24 -40.70
CA TYR A 461 0.99 11.88 -40.41
C TYR A 461 0.43 12.58 -41.66
N SER A 462 -0.90 12.68 -41.71
CA SER A 462 -1.62 13.42 -42.74
C SER A 462 -1.25 14.90 -42.73
N GLY A 463 -1.64 15.63 -43.77
CA GLY A 463 -1.77 17.08 -43.64
C GLY A 463 -2.93 17.42 -42.71
N ASP A 464 -2.87 18.60 -42.11
CA ASP A 464 -3.91 19.09 -41.21
C ASP A 464 -5.27 19.16 -41.92
N PHE A 465 -6.32 18.75 -41.21
CA PHE A 465 -7.70 18.86 -41.65
C PHE A 465 -8.60 19.44 -40.56
N SER A 466 -9.82 19.78 -40.95
CA SER A 466 -10.88 20.23 -40.05
C SER A 466 -12.11 19.33 -40.13
N VAL A 467 -12.86 19.34 -39.02
CA VAL A 467 -14.16 18.69 -38.86
C VAL A 467 -15.19 19.72 -38.42
N THR A 468 -16.46 19.50 -38.73
CA THR A 468 -17.57 20.35 -38.29
C THR A 468 -18.64 19.46 -37.68
N ALA A 469 -19.00 19.72 -36.42
CA ALA A 469 -20.04 19.01 -35.70
C ALA A 469 -21.43 19.31 -36.26
N ASP A 470 -22.36 18.38 -36.12
CA ASP A 470 -23.76 18.53 -36.49
C ASP A 470 -24.56 19.26 -35.38
N GLU A 471 -25.89 19.16 -35.41
CA GLU A 471 -26.75 19.79 -34.40
C GLU A 471 -26.76 19.08 -33.03
N ASN A 472 -26.25 17.84 -32.97
CA ASN A 472 -26.15 17.03 -31.76
C ASN A 472 -24.74 17.08 -31.14
N GLY A 473 -23.75 17.65 -31.85
CA GLY A 473 -22.37 17.70 -31.39
C GLY A 473 -21.46 16.63 -31.98
N THR A 474 -21.94 15.88 -32.98
CA THR A 474 -21.16 14.81 -33.63
C THR A 474 -20.53 15.30 -34.92
N ALA A 475 -19.22 15.10 -35.10
CA ALA A 475 -18.51 15.36 -36.35
C ALA A 475 -17.97 14.06 -36.95
N VAL A 476 -18.16 13.88 -38.26
CA VAL A 476 -17.68 12.69 -38.99
C VAL A 476 -16.76 13.10 -40.13
N LYS A 477 -15.60 12.44 -40.26
CA LYS A 477 -14.61 12.70 -41.30
C LYS A 477 -14.10 11.40 -41.93
N GLU A 478 -14.41 11.21 -43.21
CA GLU A 478 -13.83 10.13 -44.00
C GLU A 478 -12.42 10.50 -44.51
N LEU A 479 -11.49 9.58 -44.35
CA LEU A 479 -10.09 9.69 -44.77
C LEU A 479 -9.72 8.46 -45.59
N THR A 480 -9.17 8.67 -46.78
CA THR A 480 -8.66 7.57 -47.62
C THR A 480 -7.19 7.32 -47.28
N VAL A 481 -6.88 6.12 -46.82
CA VAL A 481 -5.57 5.73 -46.31
C VAL A 481 -5.01 4.59 -47.14
N ARG A 482 -3.69 4.50 -47.25
CA ARG A 482 -2.99 3.29 -47.71
C ARG A 482 -1.72 3.11 -46.89
N VAL A 483 -1.27 1.88 -46.73
CA VAL A 483 -0.05 1.60 -45.98
C VAL A 483 1.07 1.08 -46.86
N GLN A 484 2.27 1.01 -46.31
CA GLN A 484 3.43 0.47 -46.99
C GLN A 484 3.17 -1.01 -47.37
N GLU A 485 3.43 -1.35 -48.64
CA GLU A 485 3.33 -2.73 -49.15
C GLU A 485 4.19 -3.68 -48.29
N ASP A 486 3.65 -4.87 -48.01
CA ASP A 486 4.24 -5.90 -47.14
C ASP A 486 4.35 -5.51 -45.64
N THR A 487 3.63 -4.47 -45.17
CA THR A 487 3.51 -4.22 -43.72
C THR A 487 2.64 -5.32 -43.09
N GLU A 488 3.17 -6.02 -42.10
CA GLU A 488 2.50 -7.12 -41.38
C GLU A 488 2.59 -6.86 -39.86
N GLY A 489 1.60 -7.36 -39.12
CA GLY A 489 1.55 -7.26 -37.66
C GLY A 489 0.73 -6.07 -37.14
N SER A 490 0.83 -5.83 -35.83
CA SER A 490 0.11 -4.76 -35.13
C SER A 490 0.78 -3.41 -35.34
N ALA A 491 -0.05 -2.37 -35.42
CA ALA A 491 0.33 -0.97 -35.47
C ALA A 491 -0.61 -0.16 -34.59
N ASN A 492 -0.30 1.11 -34.40
CA ASN A 492 -1.14 2.07 -33.71
C ASN A 492 -1.63 3.11 -34.70
N LEU A 493 -2.94 3.34 -34.74
CA LEU A 493 -3.59 4.44 -35.41
C LEU A 493 -3.79 5.57 -34.41
N ARG A 494 -3.29 6.77 -34.74
CA ARG A 494 -3.30 7.91 -33.83
C ARG A 494 -3.94 9.13 -34.46
N LEU A 495 -4.81 9.77 -33.69
CA LEU A 495 -5.31 11.13 -33.89
C LEU A 495 -4.45 12.12 -33.09
N ARG A 496 -4.12 13.23 -33.73
CA ARG A 496 -3.49 14.38 -33.08
C ARG A 496 -4.22 15.67 -33.44
N ARG A 497 -3.99 16.72 -32.65
CA ARG A 497 -4.34 18.10 -33.00
C ARG A 497 -3.16 19.01 -32.70
N ASP A 498 -2.75 19.80 -33.70
CA ASP A 498 -1.62 20.73 -33.62
C ASP A 498 -0.32 20.06 -33.12
N GLY A 499 -0.16 18.75 -33.39
CA GLY A 499 0.97 17.93 -32.99
C GLY A 499 0.82 17.17 -31.66
N SER A 500 -0.17 17.51 -30.84
CA SER A 500 -0.47 16.82 -29.56
C SER A 500 -1.35 15.59 -29.77
N ASN A 501 -1.04 14.49 -29.09
CA ASN A 501 -1.85 13.27 -29.18
C ASN A 501 -3.22 13.48 -28.53
N LEU A 502 -4.28 13.00 -29.16
CA LEU A 502 -5.64 13.03 -28.62
C LEU A 502 -6.21 11.63 -28.38
N TYR A 503 -6.00 10.73 -29.34
CA TYR A 503 -6.55 9.38 -29.29
C TYR A 503 -5.62 8.42 -30.04
N THR A 504 -5.38 7.23 -29.50
CA THR A 504 -4.61 6.18 -30.15
C THR A 504 -5.34 4.86 -29.97
N THR A 505 -5.49 4.09 -31.05
CA THR A 505 -6.13 2.77 -31.05
C THR A 505 -5.25 1.78 -31.83
N PRO A 506 -5.13 0.52 -31.38
CA PRO A 506 -4.39 -0.50 -32.11
C PRO A 506 -5.10 -0.90 -33.42
N VAL A 507 -4.32 -1.21 -34.45
CA VAL A 507 -4.82 -1.71 -35.76
C VAL A 507 -3.92 -2.83 -36.28
N SER A 508 -4.44 -3.70 -37.15
CA SER A 508 -3.68 -4.80 -37.73
C SER A 508 -3.71 -4.79 -39.27
N PHE A 509 -2.65 -5.29 -39.90
CA PHE A 509 -2.52 -5.33 -41.37
C PHE A 509 -2.54 -6.77 -41.95
N GLY A 510 -3.19 -6.97 -43.11
CA GLY A 510 -3.26 -8.28 -43.79
C GLY A 510 -3.78 -8.25 -45.24
N GLU A 511 -3.78 -9.41 -45.93
CA GLU A 511 -4.32 -9.56 -47.30
C GLU A 511 -5.86 -9.44 -47.30
N GLY A 512 -6.39 -8.40 -47.93
CA GLY A 512 -7.75 -7.90 -47.75
C GLY A 512 -8.88 -8.89 -48.08
N SER A 513 -9.92 -8.88 -47.24
CA SER A 513 -11.23 -9.43 -47.55
C SER A 513 -12.33 -8.36 -47.47
N GLY A 514 -12.53 -7.64 -48.59
CA GLY A 514 -13.82 -7.09 -49.00
C GLY A 514 -14.32 -5.79 -48.36
N ASP A 515 -14.87 -4.92 -49.23
CA ASP A 515 -15.68 -3.71 -48.96
C ASP A 515 -16.58 -3.82 -47.71
N PRO A 516 -16.79 -2.73 -46.94
CA PRO A 516 -17.73 -2.72 -45.83
C PRO A 516 -19.15 -2.95 -46.38
N GLU A 517 -19.76 -4.09 -46.03
CA GLU A 517 -21.21 -4.21 -46.14
C GLU A 517 -21.80 -3.26 -45.09
N ASP A 518 -22.59 -2.29 -45.57
CA ASP A 518 -23.60 -1.52 -44.83
C ASP A 518 -24.31 -2.44 -43.80
N PRO A 519 -23.97 -2.35 -42.49
CA PRO A 519 -24.78 -2.92 -41.45
C PRO A 519 -25.84 -1.86 -41.15
N GLY A 520 -26.98 -1.99 -41.80
CA GLY A 520 -28.16 -1.28 -41.37
C GLY A 520 -28.45 -1.64 -39.91
N ASP A 521 -28.52 -0.63 -39.05
CA ASP A 521 -29.31 -0.60 -37.81
C ASP A 521 -29.23 -1.92 -37.03
N GLY A 522 -28.07 -2.18 -36.43
CA GLY A 522 -27.84 -3.37 -35.62
C GLY A 522 -26.59 -3.23 -34.78
N ASP A 523 -26.78 -2.77 -33.54
CA ASP A 523 -25.96 -3.17 -32.40
C ASP A 523 -25.81 -4.71 -32.45
N GLU A 524 -24.70 -5.24 -32.95
CA GLU A 524 -24.30 -6.57 -32.53
C GLU A 524 -23.55 -6.38 -31.22
N GLU A 525 -24.31 -6.45 -30.12
CA GLU A 525 -23.75 -6.53 -28.77
C GLU A 525 -22.67 -7.62 -28.74
N PRO A 526 -21.54 -7.35 -28.08
CA PRO A 526 -20.45 -8.31 -27.95
C PRO A 526 -20.96 -9.65 -27.44
N ALA A 527 -20.41 -10.74 -27.99
CA ALA A 527 -20.93 -12.06 -27.69
C ALA A 527 -20.59 -12.45 -26.24
N PHE A 528 -21.60 -12.49 -25.37
CA PHE A 528 -21.49 -13.07 -24.04
C PHE A 528 -20.94 -14.51 -24.09
N MET A 529 -19.85 -14.77 -23.37
CA MET A 529 -19.20 -16.08 -23.31
C MET A 529 -18.55 -16.36 -21.94
N SER A 530 -18.17 -17.61 -21.68
CA SER A 530 -17.42 -17.93 -20.45
C SER A 530 -15.97 -17.43 -20.54
N ILE A 531 -15.32 -17.21 -19.40
CA ILE A 531 -13.92 -16.76 -19.36
C ILE A 531 -12.99 -17.75 -20.10
N GLN A 532 -13.23 -19.05 -19.96
CA GLN A 532 -12.47 -20.06 -20.71
C GLN A 532 -12.66 -19.95 -22.22
N GLU A 533 -13.86 -19.62 -22.71
CA GLU A 533 -14.13 -19.41 -24.13
C GLU A 533 -13.47 -18.12 -24.63
N ALA A 534 -13.52 -17.04 -23.84
CA ALA A 534 -12.84 -15.78 -24.10
C ALA A 534 -11.33 -15.98 -24.25
N ARG A 535 -10.69 -16.73 -23.35
CA ARG A 535 -9.25 -17.07 -23.44
C ARG A 535 -8.84 -17.78 -24.74
N THR A 536 -9.78 -18.38 -25.47
CA THR A 536 -9.50 -19.04 -26.77
C THR A 536 -9.65 -18.13 -27.98
N GLN A 537 -10.20 -16.92 -27.80
CA GLN A 537 -10.33 -15.93 -28.86
C GLN A 537 -8.98 -15.26 -29.15
N THR A 538 -8.86 -14.75 -30.38
CA THR A 538 -7.69 -13.97 -30.81
C THR A 538 -7.57 -12.66 -30.02
N ASP A 539 -6.36 -12.13 -29.89
CA ASP A 539 -6.18 -10.77 -29.34
C ASP A 539 -6.91 -9.74 -30.22
N GLY A 540 -7.38 -8.65 -29.61
CA GLY A 540 -8.24 -7.63 -30.21
C GLY A 540 -9.71 -8.05 -30.37
N THR A 541 -10.10 -9.27 -29.99
CA THR A 541 -11.51 -9.67 -30.01
C THR A 541 -12.23 -9.06 -28.80
N GLU A 542 -13.28 -8.29 -29.08
CA GLU A 542 -14.20 -7.80 -28.05
C GLU A 542 -15.07 -8.93 -27.53
N VAL A 543 -15.16 -9.04 -26.20
CA VAL A 543 -15.92 -10.08 -25.51
C VAL A 543 -16.73 -9.46 -24.37
N GLU A 544 -17.87 -10.07 -24.07
CA GLU A 544 -18.60 -9.83 -22.83
C GLU A 544 -18.44 -11.06 -21.93
N VAL A 545 -17.90 -10.88 -20.71
CA VAL A 545 -17.70 -11.95 -19.73
C VAL A 545 -18.25 -11.56 -18.36
N GLU A 546 -18.76 -12.53 -17.61
CA GLU A 546 -19.14 -12.35 -16.20
C GLU A 546 -18.16 -13.07 -15.28
N GLY A 547 -17.80 -12.43 -14.16
CA GLY A 547 -16.93 -13.03 -13.14
C GLY A 547 -17.09 -12.38 -11.77
N VAL A 548 -16.45 -12.97 -10.76
CA VAL A 548 -16.29 -12.34 -9.43
C VAL A 548 -14.88 -11.80 -9.33
N ILE A 549 -14.71 -10.56 -8.88
CA ILE A 549 -13.41 -9.94 -8.61
C ILE A 549 -12.72 -10.71 -7.48
N THR A 550 -11.54 -11.27 -7.74
CA THR A 550 -10.81 -12.16 -6.82
C THR A 550 -9.58 -11.56 -6.16
N SER A 551 -9.06 -10.46 -6.70
CA SER A 551 -7.99 -9.66 -6.11
C SER A 551 -8.51 -8.29 -5.73
N THR A 552 -7.93 -7.66 -4.71
CA THR A 552 -8.15 -6.23 -4.48
C THR A 552 -7.68 -5.45 -5.70
N PRO A 553 -8.47 -4.53 -6.27
CA PRO A 553 -8.02 -3.67 -7.36
C PRO A 553 -6.73 -2.92 -7.02
N GLY A 554 -5.86 -2.79 -8.03
CA GLY A 554 -4.61 -2.03 -7.94
C GLY A 554 -3.39 -2.76 -7.37
N ILE A 555 -3.57 -3.85 -6.61
CA ILE A 555 -2.45 -4.57 -5.96
C ILE A 555 -1.45 -5.21 -6.95
N PHE A 556 -1.77 -5.24 -8.24
CA PHE A 556 -0.89 -5.75 -9.31
C PHE A 556 -0.65 -4.75 -10.45
N GLY A 557 -0.99 -3.47 -10.26
CA GLY A 557 -0.81 -2.40 -11.27
C GLY A 557 -2.10 -1.73 -11.72
N ALA A 558 -1.98 -0.43 -12.03
CA ALA A 558 -3.11 0.46 -12.32
C ALA A 558 -4.18 0.32 -11.22
N GLN A 559 -5.46 0.25 -11.59
CA GLN A 559 -6.53 -0.26 -10.72
C GLN A 559 -6.95 -1.66 -11.18
N GLY A 560 -6.07 -2.40 -11.86
CA GLY A 560 -6.40 -3.69 -12.45
C GLY A 560 -6.69 -4.77 -11.40
N PHE A 561 -7.50 -5.76 -11.78
CA PHE A 561 -7.89 -6.86 -10.89
C PHE A 561 -8.13 -8.16 -11.65
N TYR A 562 -8.10 -9.28 -10.96
CA TYR A 562 -8.49 -10.58 -11.51
C TYR A 562 -9.99 -10.81 -11.32
N ILE A 563 -10.64 -11.35 -12.36
CA ILE A 563 -11.98 -11.92 -12.28
C ILE A 563 -11.93 -13.43 -12.50
N GLN A 564 -12.85 -14.16 -11.88
CA GLN A 564 -12.99 -15.60 -12.07
C GLN A 564 -14.45 -16.04 -12.12
N ASP A 565 -14.76 -16.93 -13.07
CA ASP A 565 -16.05 -17.62 -13.21
C ASP A 565 -15.91 -19.12 -12.87
N GLU A 566 -16.94 -19.93 -13.13
CA GLU A 566 -16.87 -21.40 -12.89
C GLU A 566 -15.91 -22.13 -13.86
N SER A 567 -15.40 -21.46 -14.89
CA SER A 567 -14.65 -22.03 -16.01
C SER A 567 -13.16 -21.67 -16.05
N ALA A 568 -12.79 -20.42 -15.74
CA ALA A 568 -11.41 -19.92 -15.70
C ALA A 568 -11.32 -18.53 -15.05
N GLY A 569 -10.12 -17.97 -14.92
CA GLY A 569 -9.90 -16.57 -14.54
C GLY A 569 -9.25 -15.72 -15.64
N LEU A 570 -9.29 -14.41 -15.45
CA LEU A 570 -8.77 -13.41 -16.39
C LEU A 570 -8.30 -12.17 -15.61
N TYR A 571 -7.19 -11.57 -16.01
CA TYR A 571 -6.78 -10.26 -15.52
C TYR A 571 -7.53 -9.16 -16.29
N VAL A 572 -7.95 -8.12 -15.59
CA VAL A 572 -8.64 -6.94 -16.13
C VAL A 572 -7.73 -5.75 -15.89
N TYR A 573 -7.18 -5.18 -16.95
CA TYR A 573 -6.33 -3.99 -16.89
C TYR A 573 -7.19 -2.74 -17.08
N GLN A 574 -7.35 -1.97 -16.00
CA GLN A 574 -8.27 -0.83 -15.92
C GLN A 574 -7.80 0.17 -14.84
N HIS A 575 -8.36 1.38 -14.80
CA HIS A 575 -7.85 2.51 -13.98
C HIS A 575 -8.90 3.14 -13.03
N GLU A 576 -10.15 2.65 -13.00
CA GLU A 576 -11.19 3.17 -12.11
C GLU A 576 -11.13 2.49 -10.73
N SER A 577 -11.28 3.26 -9.65
CA SER A 577 -11.23 2.75 -8.27
C SER A 577 -12.58 2.28 -7.72
N SER A 578 -13.66 2.30 -8.53
CA SER A 578 -15.04 2.08 -8.05
C SER A 578 -15.42 0.61 -7.77
N TYR A 579 -14.47 -0.31 -7.86
CA TYR A 579 -14.70 -1.76 -7.78
C TYR A 579 -14.10 -2.35 -6.52
N GLU A 580 -14.72 -3.40 -5.98
CA GLU A 580 -14.23 -4.07 -4.78
C GLU A 580 -14.03 -5.57 -4.99
N LYS A 581 -13.06 -6.15 -4.27
CA LYS A 581 -12.90 -7.61 -4.21
C LYS A 581 -14.20 -8.26 -3.72
N GLY A 582 -14.69 -9.23 -4.49
CA GLY A 582 -15.97 -9.90 -4.24
C GLY A 582 -17.14 -9.34 -5.04
N ASP A 583 -16.99 -8.23 -5.76
CA ASP A 583 -18.02 -7.79 -6.70
C ASP A 583 -18.19 -8.81 -7.83
N LYS A 584 -19.46 -9.05 -8.18
CA LYS A 584 -19.82 -9.79 -9.39
C LYS A 584 -20.01 -8.76 -10.50
N VAL A 585 -19.20 -8.85 -11.55
CA VAL A 585 -19.17 -7.89 -12.66
C VAL A 585 -19.51 -8.56 -13.98
N SER A 586 -20.17 -7.83 -14.88
CA SER A 586 -20.20 -8.11 -16.33
C SER A 586 -19.27 -7.11 -17.00
N ILE A 587 -18.32 -7.58 -17.79
CA ILE A 587 -17.29 -6.74 -18.43
C ILE A 587 -17.37 -6.90 -19.93
N THR A 588 -17.49 -5.77 -20.62
CA THR A 588 -17.29 -5.68 -22.07
C THR A 588 -15.95 -5.03 -22.35
N ALA A 589 -15.04 -5.78 -22.96
CA ALA A 589 -13.66 -5.34 -23.17
C ALA A 589 -12.98 -6.12 -24.31
N SER A 590 -11.85 -5.59 -24.78
CA SER A 590 -11.00 -6.27 -25.76
C SER A 590 -10.05 -7.25 -25.07
N LEU A 591 -9.76 -8.38 -25.71
CA LEU A 591 -8.74 -9.31 -25.22
C LEU A 591 -7.35 -8.92 -25.71
N GLU A 592 -6.34 -8.95 -24.85
CA GLU A 592 -4.93 -8.81 -25.22
C GLU A 592 -4.09 -9.92 -24.59
N THR A 593 -2.96 -10.27 -25.21
CA THR A 593 -1.94 -11.10 -24.57
C THR A 593 -0.73 -10.23 -24.25
N PHE A 594 -0.67 -9.71 -23.03
CA PHE A 594 0.43 -8.87 -22.55
C PHE A 594 1.38 -9.69 -21.68
N ASN A 595 2.70 -9.59 -21.92
CA ASN A 595 3.71 -10.36 -21.19
C ASN A 595 3.38 -11.85 -21.03
N THR A 596 2.77 -12.47 -22.06
CA THR A 596 2.31 -13.87 -22.10
C THR A 596 1.08 -14.22 -21.23
N GLU A 597 0.48 -13.25 -20.54
CA GLU A 597 -0.82 -13.39 -19.85
C GLU A 597 -1.94 -12.91 -20.77
N LYS A 598 -3.02 -13.70 -20.87
CA LYS A 598 -4.25 -13.25 -21.53
C LYS A 598 -5.04 -12.34 -20.58
N GLU A 599 -5.34 -11.12 -20.98
CA GLU A 599 -5.99 -10.08 -20.18
C GLU A 599 -7.11 -9.36 -20.95
N LEU A 600 -7.96 -8.64 -20.22
CA LEU A 600 -8.95 -7.70 -20.76
C LEU A 600 -8.39 -6.28 -20.68
N VAL A 601 -8.47 -5.55 -21.78
CA VAL A 601 -8.01 -4.17 -21.98
C VAL A 601 -9.08 -3.38 -22.72
N ASP A 602 -8.87 -2.06 -22.90
CA ASP A 602 -9.79 -1.18 -23.64
C ASP A 602 -11.24 -1.34 -23.16
N ILE A 603 -11.42 -1.24 -21.84
CA ILE A 603 -12.69 -1.48 -21.15
C ILE A 603 -13.78 -0.56 -21.71
N GLN A 604 -14.86 -1.16 -22.23
CA GLN A 604 -16.05 -0.44 -22.71
C GLN A 604 -17.07 -0.26 -21.58
N SER A 605 -17.29 -1.30 -20.78
CA SER A 605 -18.12 -1.24 -19.59
C SER A 605 -17.71 -2.28 -18.55
N ILE A 606 -17.89 -1.93 -17.28
CA ILE A 606 -17.87 -2.86 -16.15
C ILE A 606 -19.14 -2.60 -15.35
N ASP A 607 -20.10 -3.50 -15.45
CA ASP A 607 -21.37 -3.40 -14.76
C ASP A 607 -21.37 -4.27 -13.50
N VAL A 608 -21.35 -3.64 -12.32
CA VAL A 608 -21.47 -4.33 -11.03
C VAL A 608 -22.89 -4.88 -10.85
N GLN A 609 -23.02 -6.21 -10.87
CA GLN A 609 -24.27 -6.96 -10.71
C GLN A 609 -24.64 -7.24 -9.25
N GLY A 610 -23.79 -6.78 -8.30
CA GLY A 610 -23.89 -7.00 -6.86
C GLY A 610 -22.70 -7.79 -6.33
N THR A 611 -22.79 -8.35 -5.11
CA THR A 611 -21.70 -9.11 -4.49
C THR A 611 -21.80 -10.62 -4.75
N GLY A 612 -20.66 -11.23 -5.07
CA GLY A 612 -20.47 -12.67 -5.25
C GLY A 612 -19.67 -13.31 -4.10
N ASN A 613 -19.76 -14.63 -3.95
CA ASN A 613 -18.80 -15.35 -3.10
C ASN A 613 -17.50 -15.54 -3.89
N LEU A 614 -16.35 -15.35 -3.25
CA LEU A 614 -15.07 -15.66 -3.86
C LEU A 614 -15.00 -17.15 -4.24
N PRO A 615 -14.54 -17.50 -5.46
CA PRO A 615 -14.24 -18.88 -5.84
C PRO A 615 -13.27 -19.54 -4.85
N SER A 616 -13.50 -20.81 -4.53
CA SER A 616 -12.59 -21.57 -3.67
C SER A 616 -11.27 -21.86 -4.37
N TYR A 617 -10.16 -21.87 -3.64
CA TYR A 617 -8.87 -22.28 -4.19
C TYR A 617 -8.89 -23.73 -4.69
N GLU A 618 -8.44 -23.97 -5.92
CA GLU A 618 -8.22 -25.33 -6.46
C GLU A 618 -6.81 -25.84 -6.10
N THR A 619 -6.71 -27.07 -5.58
CA THR A 619 -5.40 -27.64 -5.24
C THR A 619 -4.66 -28.14 -6.47
N VAL A 620 -3.45 -27.61 -6.70
CA VAL A 620 -2.56 -28.00 -7.80
C VAL A 620 -1.18 -28.44 -7.28
N ASP A 621 -0.48 -29.28 -8.06
CA ASP A 621 0.89 -29.68 -7.71
C ASP A 621 1.95 -28.70 -8.24
N SER A 622 1.61 -27.92 -9.27
CA SER A 622 2.48 -26.94 -9.94
C SER A 622 1.67 -26.13 -10.96
N LEU A 623 2.17 -24.97 -11.37
CA LEU A 623 1.55 -24.20 -12.46
C LEU A 623 2.08 -24.61 -13.84
N ASP A 624 1.17 -24.71 -14.81
CA ASP A 624 1.45 -25.02 -16.21
C ASP A 624 0.68 -24.13 -17.22
N GLY A 625 0.10 -23.03 -16.73
CA GLY A 625 -0.71 -22.08 -17.50
C GLY A 625 -2.20 -22.48 -17.65
N GLY A 626 -2.59 -23.71 -17.28
CA GLY A 626 -3.99 -24.15 -17.33
C GLY A 626 -4.91 -23.27 -16.48
N HIS A 627 -4.44 -22.94 -15.28
CA HIS A 627 -5.20 -22.21 -14.25
C HIS A 627 -4.98 -20.70 -14.24
N GLN A 628 -4.55 -20.09 -15.37
CA GLN A 628 -4.32 -18.64 -15.42
C GLN A 628 -5.54 -17.85 -14.92
N GLY A 629 -5.29 -16.86 -14.07
CA GLY A 629 -6.27 -16.00 -13.41
C GLY A 629 -7.09 -16.68 -12.32
N GLU A 630 -6.90 -17.99 -12.09
CA GLU A 630 -7.67 -18.73 -11.09
C GLU A 630 -6.98 -18.73 -9.73
N ARG A 631 -7.82 -18.72 -8.68
CA ARG A 631 -7.38 -18.98 -7.30
C ARG A 631 -6.98 -20.44 -7.14
N VAL A 632 -5.70 -20.70 -6.82
CA VAL A 632 -5.16 -22.05 -6.59
C VAL A 632 -4.36 -22.16 -5.28
N THR A 633 -4.22 -23.38 -4.77
CA THR A 633 -3.35 -23.72 -3.62
C THR A 633 -2.32 -24.77 -4.01
N ILE A 634 -1.04 -24.53 -3.69
CA ILE A 634 0.02 -25.54 -3.70
C ILE A 634 0.26 -25.99 -2.27
N SER A 635 -0.26 -27.16 -1.90
CA SER A 635 -0.09 -27.70 -0.54
C SER A 635 1.20 -28.51 -0.41
N GLY A 636 1.97 -28.25 0.65
CA GLY A 636 3.18 -29.01 1.02
C GLY A 636 4.34 -28.85 0.04
N GLY A 637 4.65 -27.61 -0.32
CA GLY A 637 5.83 -27.26 -1.11
C GLY A 637 6.91 -26.61 -0.25
N THR A 638 8.17 -26.84 -0.60
CA THR A 638 9.33 -26.28 0.12
C THR A 638 9.73 -24.92 -0.46
N ILE A 639 9.93 -23.92 0.40
CA ILE A 639 10.44 -22.60 0.02
C ILE A 639 11.93 -22.70 -0.35
N GLU A 640 12.31 -22.22 -1.53
CA GLU A 640 13.70 -22.15 -2.02
C GLU A 640 13.94 -20.79 -2.73
N ASN A 641 15.19 -20.34 -2.85
CA ASN A 641 15.62 -19.21 -3.70
C ASN A 641 14.85 -17.91 -3.43
N MET A 642 14.72 -17.52 -2.16
CA MET A 642 14.10 -16.26 -1.80
C MET A 642 15.03 -15.09 -2.20
N GLU A 643 14.47 -14.13 -2.94
CA GLU A 643 15.19 -12.97 -3.43
C GLU A 643 14.29 -11.74 -3.43
N ASP A 644 14.87 -10.63 -2.96
CA ASP A 644 14.28 -9.32 -3.09
C ASP A 644 14.53 -8.79 -4.52
N VAL A 645 13.49 -8.25 -5.16
CA VAL A 645 13.52 -7.74 -6.53
C VAL A 645 12.84 -6.38 -6.59
N TYR A 646 13.05 -5.62 -7.66
CA TYR A 646 12.43 -4.29 -7.76
C TYR A 646 10.89 -4.39 -7.73
N ASN A 647 10.26 -3.74 -6.74
CA ASN A 647 8.82 -3.70 -6.46
C ASN A 647 8.14 -5.04 -6.09
N ALA A 648 8.90 -6.04 -5.63
CA ALA A 648 8.35 -7.31 -5.14
C ALA A 648 9.45 -8.11 -4.43
N PHE A 649 9.08 -9.18 -3.72
CA PHE A 649 10.03 -10.27 -3.51
C PHE A 649 9.52 -11.55 -4.17
N GLU A 650 10.45 -12.40 -4.56
CA GLU A 650 10.17 -13.66 -5.24
C GLU A 650 10.82 -14.82 -4.50
N PHE A 651 10.18 -15.98 -4.55
CA PHE A 651 10.76 -17.24 -4.09
C PHE A 651 10.19 -18.39 -4.90
N ASP A 652 10.81 -19.55 -4.78
CA ASP A 652 10.39 -20.78 -5.43
C ASP A 652 9.67 -21.68 -4.43
N ILE A 653 8.56 -22.28 -4.87
CA ILE A 653 7.93 -23.41 -4.18
C ILE A 653 8.23 -24.69 -4.93
N ARG A 654 8.98 -25.58 -4.28
CA ARG A 654 9.37 -26.88 -4.84
C ARG A 654 8.48 -28.00 -4.31
N LYS A 655 7.85 -28.74 -5.23
CA LYS A 655 7.05 -29.93 -4.92
C LYS A 655 7.20 -30.99 -6.01
N ASN A 656 7.43 -32.25 -5.62
CA ASN A 656 7.50 -33.40 -6.55
C ASN A 656 8.43 -33.19 -7.77
N GLU A 657 9.63 -32.64 -7.56
CA GLU A 657 10.61 -32.27 -8.60
C GLU A 657 10.20 -31.11 -9.53
N LYS A 658 9.05 -30.47 -9.30
CA LYS A 658 8.62 -29.25 -9.99
C LYS A 658 8.82 -28.02 -9.11
N THR A 659 9.00 -26.89 -9.76
CA THR A 659 9.18 -25.58 -9.12
C THR A 659 8.15 -24.62 -9.68
N THR A 660 7.49 -23.88 -8.80
CA THR A 660 6.61 -22.75 -9.14
C THR A 660 7.21 -21.50 -8.53
N LYS A 661 7.39 -20.45 -9.34
CA LYS A 661 7.82 -19.15 -8.81
C LYS A 661 6.63 -18.49 -8.12
N VAL A 662 6.84 -17.95 -6.94
CA VAL A 662 5.89 -17.13 -6.21
C VAL A 662 6.38 -15.70 -6.29
N ARG A 663 5.48 -14.78 -6.64
CA ARG A 663 5.74 -13.35 -6.66
C ARG A 663 4.83 -12.68 -5.64
N VAL A 664 5.44 -11.93 -4.73
CA VAL A 664 4.73 -11.14 -3.72
C VAL A 664 4.98 -9.67 -4.07
N ASP A 665 3.96 -9.03 -4.62
CA ASP A 665 4.04 -7.64 -5.08
C ASP A 665 4.06 -6.70 -3.86
N ASN A 666 4.88 -5.64 -3.87
CA ASN A 666 5.00 -4.74 -2.72
C ASN A 666 3.65 -4.10 -2.33
N ARG A 667 2.77 -3.86 -3.31
CA ARG A 667 1.40 -3.35 -3.09
C ARG A 667 0.45 -4.32 -2.40
N THR A 668 0.87 -5.56 -2.14
CA THR A 668 0.12 -6.48 -1.26
C THR A 668 0.27 -6.13 0.22
N ASN A 669 1.15 -5.18 0.56
CA ASN A 669 1.54 -4.84 1.93
C ASN A 669 2.17 -6.02 2.70
N ILE A 670 2.82 -6.93 1.96
CA ILE A 670 3.60 -8.04 2.51
C ILE A 670 5.06 -7.74 2.20
N SER A 671 5.83 -7.34 3.21
CA SER A 671 7.28 -7.16 3.07
C SER A 671 8.03 -8.49 3.20
N ILE A 672 9.25 -8.55 2.65
CA ILE A 672 10.11 -9.73 2.80
C ILE A 672 10.42 -10.00 4.29
N ASP A 673 10.64 -8.95 5.08
CA ASP A 673 10.87 -9.08 6.53
C ASP A 673 9.64 -9.61 7.28
N ALA A 674 8.44 -9.14 6.92
CA ALA A 674 7.19 -9.66 7.48
C ALA A 674 7.00 -11.15 7.13
N PHE A 675 7.35 -11.55 5.91
CA PHE A 675 7.32 -12.94 5.48
C PHE A 675 8.38 -13.78 6.21
N GLU A 676 9.63 -13.34 6.26
CA GLU A 676 10.76 -14.03 6.92
C GLU A 676 10.58 -14.15 8.44
N SER A 677 9.79 -13.27 9.05
CA SER A 677 9.41 -13.39 10.46
C SER A 677 8.57 -14.64 10.76
N GLN A 678 7.94 -15.25 9.74
CA GLN A 678 7.06 -16.41 9.86
C GLN A 678 7.54 -17.62 9.06
N PHE A 679 8.19 -17.42 7.92
CA PHE A 679 8.58 -18.49 6.99
C PHE A 679 10.00 -18.26 6.44
N ASN A 680 10.83 -19.30 6.47
CA ASN A 680 12.22 -19.26 6.04
C ASN A 680 12.46 -20.21 4.85
N GLU A 681 13.58 -20.02 4.14
CA GLU A 681 14.04 -21.01 3.16
C GLU A 681 14.19 -22.40 3.80
N GLY A 682 13.58 -23.40 3.17
CA GLY A 682 13.54 -24.78 3.66
C GLY A 682 12.22 -25.17 4.33
N ASP A 683 11.38 -24.21 4.70
CA ASP A 683 10.08 -24.50 5.31
C ASP A 683 9.12 -25.14 4.30
N GLN A 684 8.29 -26.07 4.78
CA GLN A 684 7.18 -26.61 4.00
C GLN A 684 5.93 -25.80 4.28
N VAL A 685 5.32 -25.28 3.21
CA VAL A 685 4.11 -24.45 3.31
C VAL A 685 3.01 -24.95 2.36
N SER A 686 1.78 -24.67 2.73
CA SER A 686 0.65 -24.62 1.81
C SER A 686 0.43 -23.17 1.45
N ILE A 687 0.60 -22.85 0.17
CA ILE A 687 0.48 -21.47 -0.32
C ILE A 687 -0.69 -21.34 -1.29
N SER A 688 -1.53 -20.33 -1.08
CA SER A 688 -2.65 -19.99 -1.93
C SER A 688 -2.42 -18.65 -2.63
N GLY A 689 -3.00 -18.48 -3.82
CA GLY A 689 -2.82 -17.25 -4.59
C GLY A 689 -3.50 -17.33 -5.95
N ILE A 690 -3.19 -16.39 -6.84
CA ILE A 690 -3.68 -16.37 -8.22
C ILE A 690 -2.59 -16.87 -9.15
N ALA A 691 -2.90 -17.88 -9.96
CA ALA A 691 -1.97 -18.36 -10.98
C ALA A 691 -1.90 -17.38 -12.15
N SER A 692 -0.69 -16.92 -12.49
CA SER A 692 -0.41 -15.93 -13.54
C SER A 692 0.75 -16.41 -14.42
N ILE A 693 0.95 -15.75 -15.55
CA ILE A 693 2.05 -16.00 -16.49
C ILE A 693 2.73 -14.67 -16.76
N PHE A 694 4.05 -14.57 -16.61
CA PHE A 694 4.77 -13.35 -16.91
C PHE A 694 6.08 -13.65 -17.64
N ASP A 695 6.25 -13.07 -18.82
CA ASP A 695 7.37 -13.28 -19.73
C ASP A 695 7.73 -14.78 -19.92
N GLY A 696 6.69 -15.60 -20.09
CA GLY A 696 6.79 -17.06 -20.27
C GLY A 696 7.01 -17.86 -18.99
N THR A 697 7.05 -17.21 -17.81
CA THR A 697 7.21 -17.86 -16.51
C THR A 697 5.84 -18.04 -15.84
N TYR A 698 5.51 -19.27 -15.45
CA TYR A 698 4.33 -19.53 -14.62
C TYR A 698 4.63 -19.15 -13.18
N GLN A 699 3.79 -18.27 -12.62
CA GLN A 699 3.98 -17.75 -11.29
C GLN A 699 2.68 -17.77 -10.48
N LEU A 700 2.81 -17.91 -9.17
CA LEU A 700 1.71 -17.73 -8.23
C LEU A 700 1.84 -16.33 -7.62
N LYS A 701 0.83 -15.48 -7.78
CA LYS A 701 0.76 -14.17 -7.14
C LYS A 701 0.09 -14.32 -5.77
N LEU A 702 0.81 -14.00 -4.71
CA LEU A 702 0.27 -14.00 -3.34
C LEU A 702 -0.69 -12.81 -3.19
N LEU A 703 -1.80 -12.99 -2.47
CA LEU A 703 -2.78 -11.92 -2.23
C LEU A 703 -2.69 -11.40 -0.79
N ASP A 704 -2.42 -12.27 0.16
CA ASP A 704 -2.40 -11.99 1.58
C ASP A 704 -1.38 -12.91 2.28
N LEU A 705 -0.79 -12.48 3.39
CA LEU A 705 0.13 -13.32 4.16
C LEU A 705 -0.61 -14.51 4.80
N GLU A 706 -1.90 -14.35 5.13
CA GLU A 706 -2.76 -15.43 5.61
C GLU A 706 -2.99 -16.55 4.58
N ASP A 707 -2.70 -16.30 3.29
CA ASP A 707 -2.76 -17.34 2.24
C ASP A 707 -1.55 -18.31 2.29
N VAL A 708 -0.59 -18.08 3.20
CA VAL A 708 0.54 -18.98 3.47
C VAL A 708 0.36 -19.64 4.83
N GLU A 709 0.23 -20.96 4.83
CA GLU A 709 0.11 -21.76 6.04
C GLU A 709 1.30 -22.70 6.16
N ALA A 710 1.92 -22.80 7.34
CA ALA A 710 2.90 -23.84 7.61
C ALA A 710 2.27 -25.21 7.36
N ASN A 711 2.84 -25.99 6.45
CA ASN A 711 2.35 -27.32 6.14
C ASN A 711 3.04 -28.32 7.07
N THR A 712 2.66 -28.29 8.34
CA THR A 712 3.24 -29.17 9.37
C THR A 712 2.40 -30.43 9.58
N SER A 713 3.08 -31.52 9.87
CA SER A 713 2.51 -32.82 10.20
C SER A 713 2.56 -33.04 11.71
N PRO A 714 1.56 -33.70 12.33
CA PRO A 714 1.64 -33.97 13.75
C PRO A 714 2.69 -35.06 14.05
N PRO A 715 3.43 -34.95 15.17
CA PRO A 715 4.49 -35.88 15.51
C PRO A 715 3.98 -37.30 15.74
N VAL A 716 4.71 -38.29 15.27
CA VAL A 716 4.35 -39.72 15.38
C VAL A 716 5.19 -40.38 16.47
N ILE A 717 4.53 -40.78 17.56
CA ILE A 717 5.15 -41.53 18.67
C ILE A 717 5.37 -42.99 18.26
N GLU A 718 6.62 -43.45 18.25
CA GLU A 718 6.96 -44.86 17.97
C GLU A 718 6.57 -45.79 19.14
N ASP A 719 6.64 -47.10 18.91
CA ASP A 719 6.44 -48.09 19.97
C ASP A 719 7.59 -48.05 20.99
N ILE A 720 7.25 -47.92 22.28
CA ILE A 720 8.25 -47.94 23.35
C ILE A 720 8.81 -49.35 23.58
N SER A 721 10.14 -49.44 23.73
CA SER A 721 10.84 -50.69 24.02
C SER A 721 10.77 -51.11 25.50
N LEU A 722 9.61 -50.93 26.16
CA LEU A 722 9.41 -51.25 27.57
C LEU A 722 7.97 -51.68 27.83
N SER A 723 7.70 -52.99 27.83
CA SER A 723 6.39 -53.55 28.21
C SER A 723 6.39 -54.19 29.60
N LYS A 724 7.58 -54.50 30.13
CA LYS A 724 7.78 -55.10 31.45
C LYS A 724 9.13 -54.73 32.02
N PHE A 725 9.19 -54.36 33.31
CA PHE A 725 10.42 -53.96 33.98
C PHE A 725 10.47 -54.43 35.44
N ASP A 726 11.69 -54.53 35.97
CA ASP A 726 11.99 -55.00 37.32
C ASP A 726 12.07 -53.81 38.29
N ILE A 727 11.20 -53.77 39.29
CA ILE A 727 11.13 -52.63 40.22
C ILE A 727 12.42 -52.44 41.04
N THR A 728 13.35 -53.40 41.07
CA THR A 728 14.63 -53.25 41.78
C THR A 728 15.71 -52.56 40.94
N LYS A 729 15.43 -52.26 39.66
CA LYS A 729 16.42 -51.70 38.74
C LYS A 729 16.07 -50.29 38.29
N GLU A 730 17.10 -49.62 37.80
CA GLU A 730 17.00 -48.32 37.16
C GLU A 730 16.84 -48.50 35.65
N TYR A 731 15.92 -47.75 35.06
CA TYR A 731 15.66 -47.73 33.63
C TYR A 731 15.75 -46.31 33.11
N ASN A 732 16.36 -46.17 31.93
CA ASN A 732 16.37 -44.94 31.15
C ASN A 732 16.02 -45.33 29.72
N VAL A 733 14.76 -45.13 29.33
CA VAL A 733 14.24 -45.56 28.03
C VAL A 733 13.97 -44.32 27.18
N PRO A 734 14.61 -44.17 26.02
CA PRO A 734 14.35 -43.02 25.15
C PRO A 734 12.93 -43.10 24.60
N LEU A 735 12.27 -41.95 24.53
CA LEU A 735 10.99 -41.78 23.84
C LEU A 735 11.32 -41.40 22.40
N ILE A 736 11.00 -42.28 21.44
CA ILE A 736 11.28 -42.03 20.02
C ILE A 736 10.02 -41.46 19.40
N VAL A 737 10.15 -40.26 18.87
CA VAL A 737 9.13 -39.53 18.13
C VAL A 737 9.76 -39.16 16.81
N ASN A 738 9.04 -39.40 15.72
CA ASN A 738 9.43 -38.91 14.41
C ASN A 738 8.42 -37.86 13.98
N ASP A 739 8.90 -36.77 13.43
CA ASP A 739 8.10 -35.81 12.68
C ASP A 739 8.55 -35.85 11.21
N GLU A 740 7.63 -35.61 10.27
CA GLU A 740 8.02 -35.44 8.87
C GLU A 740 8.79 -34.13 8.67
N ASP A 741 8.59 -33.14 9.55
CA ASP A 741 9.15 -31.79 9.47
C ASP A 741 10.33 -31.56 10.43
N ASP A 742 10.69 -32.57 11.23
CA ASP A 742 11.82 -32.60 12.20
C ASP A 742 11.79 -31.47 13.26
N ASP A 743 10.59 -30.99 13.61
CA ASP A 743 10.29 -29.83 14.47
C ASP A 743 9.65 -30.22 15.82
N VAL A 744 10.00 -31.39 16.37
CA VAL A 744 9.46 -31.85 17.66
C VAL A 744 9.90 -30.92 18.79
N ALA A 745 8.96 -30.15 19.35
CA ALA A 745 9.22 -29.22 20.44
C ALA A 745 9.31 -29.91 21.80
N THR A 746 8.35 -30.78 22.14
CA THR A 746 8.33 -31.48 23.44
C THR A 746 7.92 -32.93 23.33
N VAL A 747 8.57 -33.79 24.14
CA VAL A 747 8.17 -35.18 24.33
C VAL A 747 8.11 -35.48 25.82
N THR A 748 6.92 -35.83 26.30
CA THR A 748 6.69 -36.15 27.72
C THR A 748 6.11 -37.53 27.92
N ALA A 749 6.48 -38.17 29.02
CA ALA A 749 5.90 -39.41 29.50
C ALA A 749 5.27 -39.21 30.88
N GLU A 750 4.15 -39.87 31.15
CA GLU A 750 3.48 -39.85 32.44
C GLU A 750 3.09 -41.26 32.90
N ILE A 751 3.37 -41.58 34.17
CA ILE A 751 2.83 -42.75 34.88
C ILE A 751 2.37 -42.29 36.27
N ASN A 752 1.08 -42.44 36.59
CA ASN A 752 0.51 -42.08 37.91
C ASN A 752 0.84 -40.65 38.40
N GLY A 753 0.97 -39.69 37.48
CA GLY A 753 1.32 -38.30 37.80
C GLY A 753 2.81 -38.03 38.01
N ASP A 754 3.68 -39.04 37.92
CA ASP A 754 5.12 -38.80 37.71
C ASP A 754 5.33 -38.51 36.22
N THR A 755 6.06 -37.43 35.91
CA THR A 755 6.33 -36.98 34.55
C THR A 755 7.82 -36.98 34.22
N TRP A 756 8.14 -37.22 32.95
CA TRP A 756 9.50 -37.19 32.43
C TRP A 756 9.55 -36.54 31.05
N GLU A 757 10.68 -35.89 30.75
CA GLU A 757 10.99 -35.27 29.45
C GLU A 757 12.03 -36.11 28.71
N ASP A 758 11.82 -36.32 27.40
CA ASP A 758 12.66 -37.04 26.42
C ASP A 758 12.93 -38.53 26.69
N ASN A 759 13.08 -38.91 27.96
CA ASN A 759 13.42 -40.25 28.40
C ASN A 759 12.57 -40.64 29.60
N LEU A 760 11.96 -41.82 29.52
CA LEU A 760 11.32 -42.43 30.68
C LEU A 760 12.38 -42.93 31.67
N HIS A 761 12.52 -42.23 32.80
CA HIS A 761 13.50 -42.52 33.84
C HIS A 761 12.87 -43.16 35.08
N ILE A 762 12.87 -44.49 35.16
CA ILE A 762 12.30 -45.21 36.31
C ILE A 762 13.40 -45.57 37.29
N SER A 763 13.34 -44.99 38.49
CA SER A 763 14.23 -45.32 39.60
C SER A 763 13.80 -46.61 40.32
N PRO A 764 14.73 -47.35 40.96
CA PRO A 764 14.38 -48.52 41.77
C PRO A 764 13.35 -48.18 42.84
N LEU A 765 12.31 -49.00 43.01
CA LEU A 765 11.19 -48.77 43.95
C LEU A 765 10.48 -47.43 43.75
N GLN A 766 10.45 -46.89 42.53
CA GLN A 766 9.58 -45.76 42.23
C GLN A 766 8.13 -46.22 42.08
N LEU A 767 7.92 -47.37 41.43
CA LEU A 767 6.62 -47.99 41.20
C LEU A 767 6.51 -49.31 41.97
N THR A 768 5.31 -49.63 42.45
CA THR A 768 5.01 -50.92 43.10
C THR A 768 4.80 -52.01 42.05
N PRO A 769 4.82 -53.30 42.41
CA PRO A 769 4.43 -54.35 41.47
C PRO A 769 2.99 -54.14 40.99
N GLY A 770 2.76 -54.22 39.67
CA GLY A 770 1.46 -53.97 39.08
C GLY A 770 1.51 -53.60 37.60
N THR A 771 0.35 -53.40 37.01
CA THR A 771 0.19 -52.91 35.64
C THR A 771 -0.10 -51.41 35.68
N TYR A 772 0.60 -50.65 34.85
CA TYR A 772 0.50 -49.21 34.76
C TYR A 772 0.20 -48.78 33.34
N GLU A 773 -0.49 -47.65 33.23
CA GLU A 773 -0.70 -46.93 31.99
C GLU A 773 0.42 -45.90 31.85
N LEU A 774 1.20 -46.01 30.79
CA LEU A 774 2.20 -45.03 30.39
C LEU A 774 1.62 -44.20 29.25
N THR A 775 1.42 -42.91 29.50
CA THR A 775 0.96 -41.96 28.48
C THR A 775 2.15 -41.19 27.97
N VAL A 776 2.41 -41.25 26.67
CA VAL A 776 3.42 -40.43 25.98
C VAL A 776 2.69 -39.37 25.18
N ARG A 777 3.11 -38.12 25.33
CA ARG A 777 2.61 -36.96 24.58
C ARG A 777 3.76 -36.33 23.84
N ALA A 778 3.56 -35.99 22.57
CA ALA A 778 4.48 -35.22 21.76
C ALA A 778 3.76 -33.98 21.23
N GLU A 779 4.48 -32.87 21.18
CA GLU A 779 4.05 -31.59 20.62
C GLU A 779 5.15 -31.07 19.69
N ASP A 780 4.78 -30.63 18.49
CA ASP A 780 5.69 -29.95 17.54
C ASP A 780 5.76 -28.44 17.83
N GLU A 781 6.63 -27.72 17.12
CA GLU A 781 6.76 -26.26 17.26
C GLU A 781 5.49 -25.51 16.77
N ALA A 782 4.69 -26.13 15.90
CA ALA A 782 3.40 -25.63 15.44
C ALA A 782 2.23 -25.85 16.42
N GLY A 783 2.45 -26.55 17.53
CA GLY A 783 1.46 -26.82 18.58
C GLY A 783 0.51 -27.99 18.29
N HIS A 784 0.77 -28.81 17.26
CA HIS A 784 0.07 -30.07 17.09
C HIS A 784 0.50 -31.06 18.16
N THR A 785 -0.48 -31.82 18.66
CA THR A 785 -0.24 -32.78 19.73
C THR A 785 -0.65 -34.19 19.34
N THR A 786 0.22 -35.15 19.64
CA THR A 786 -0.07 -36.59 19.54
C THR A 786 0.06 -37.24 20.91
N GLU A 787 -0.91 -38.08 21.27
CA GLU A 787 -0.91 -38.85 22.50
C GLU A 787 -1.01 -40.35 22.20
N ARG A 788 -0.12 -41.15 22.81
CA ARG A 788 -0.19 -42.60 22.77
C ARG A 788 -0.07 -43.19 24.17
N THR A 789 -0.84 -44.25 24.39
CA THR A 789 -0.87 -44.97 25.66
C THR A 789 -0.30 -46.37 25.51
N PHE A 790 0.57 -46.76 26.44
CA PHE A 790 1.20 -48.07 26.51
C PHE A 790 0.91 -48.74 27.85
N GLU A 791 0.65 -50.04 27.83
CA GLU A 791 0.54 -50.83 29.06
C GLU A 791 1.93 -51.33 29.46
N VAL A 792 2.38 -50.99 30.67
CA VAL A 792 3.68 -51.43 31.21
C VAL A 792 3.50 -52.21 32.52
N GLU A 793 4.15 -53.37 32.62
CA GLU A 793 4.11 -54.22 33.82
C GLU A 793 5.36 -53.99 34.68
N ALA A 794 5.17 -53.45 35.88
CA ALA A 794 6.20 -53.44 36.91
C ALA A 794 6.16 -54.77 37.66
N ASP A 795 7.21 -55.56 37.56
CA ASP A 795 7.27 -56.90 38.14
C ASP A 795 8.35 -57.00 39.22
N LEU A 796 8.13 -57.97 40.11
CA LEU A 796 9.05 -58.42 41.12
C LEU A 796 9.06 -59.95 41.12
N GLU A 797 10.06 -60.51 40.46
CA GLU A 797 10.26 -61.95 40.45
C GLU A 797 10.71 -62.44 41.83
N VAL A 798 10.41 -63.71 42.10
CA VAL A 798 10.87 -64.39 43.31
C VAL A 798 12.40 -64.32 43.46
N SER A 799 13.12 -64.29 42.34
CA SER A 799 14.58 -64.16 42.29
C SER A 799 15.11 -62.85 42.86
N GLN A 800 14.31 -61.79 42.91
CA GLN A 800 14.73 -60.42 43.26
C GLN A 800 14.32 -59.99 44.67
N ILE A 801 13.71 -60.88 45.46
CA ILE A 801 13.20 -60.53 46.80
C ILE A 801 14.33 -60.08 47.75
N ASP A 802 15.54 -60.62 47.60
CA ASP A 802 16.73 -60.15 48.32
C ASP A 802 17.16 -58.75 47.87
N GLU A 803 17.21 -58.51 46.55
CA GLU A 803 17.51 -57.18 45.98
C GLU A 803 16.52 -56.12 46.49
N LEU A 804 15.22 -56.42 46.54
CA LEU A 804 14.19 -55.54 47.10
C LEU A 804 14.50 -55.14 48.56
N ILE A 805 14.98 -56.08 49.37
CA ILE A 805 15.34 -55.84 50.77
C ILE A 805 16.61 -55.00 50.88
N GLU A 806 17.62 -55.26 50.05
CA GLU A 806 18.87 -54.50 50.04
C GLU A 806 18.60 -53.03 49.66
N ILE A 807 17.85 -52.80 48.58
CA ILE A 807 17.44 -51.45 48.16
C ILE A 807 16.54 -50.80 49.21
N GLY A 808 15.69 -51.57 49.89
CA GLY A 808 14.88 -51.09 51.01
C GLY A 808 15.73 -50.60 52.20
N GLU A 809 16.87 -51.24 52.51
CA GLU A 809 17.82 -50.72 53.50
C GLU A 809 18.52 -49.46 52.98
N ASP A 810 19.02 -49.50 51.74
CA ASP A 810 19.78 -48.39 51.14
C ASP A 810 18.95 -47.11 50.99
N LYS A 811 17.67 -47.22 50.60
CA LYS A 811 16.72 -46.10 50.54
C LYS A 811 16.14 -45.72 51.91
N GLY A 812 16.52 -46.39 52.99
CA GLY A 812 16.14 -46.05 54.36
C GLY A 812 14.75 -46.54 54.78
N TYR A 813 14.04 -47.30 53.94
CA TYR A 813 12.79 -47.97 54.31
C TYR A 813 13.01 -48.97 55.45
N ILE A 814 14.18 -49.62 55.53
CA ILE A 814 14.57 -50.51 56.62
C ILE A 814 15.68 -49.84 57.45
N LYS A 815 15.34 -49.42 58.67
CA LYS A 815 16.21 -48.59 59.53
C LYS A 815 17.19 -49.39 60.42
N ASP A 816 17.15 -50.73 60.37
CA ASP A 816 17.90 -51.60 61.29
C ASP A 816 18.54 -52.77 60.54
N LYS A 817 19.87 -52.76 60.48
CA LYS A 817 20.67 -53.79 59.80
C LYS A 817 20.41 -55.23 60.29
N LYS A 818 20.09 -55.44 61.57
CA LYS A 818 19.77 -56.79 62.08
C LYS A 818 18.40 -57.27 61.61
N VAL A 819 17.50 -56.34 61.28
CA VAL A 819 16.24 -56.65 60.61
C VAL A 819 16.51 -57.01 59.15
N THR A 820 17.32 -56.24 58.43
CA THR A 820 17.73 -56.56 57.05
C THR A 820 18.35 -57.96 56.95
N ASP A 821 19.38 -58.27 57.75
CA ASP A 821 20.04 -59.59 57.76
C ASP A 821 19.03 -60.75 57.96
N ARG A 822 18.00 -60.51 58.77
CA ARG A 822 16.95 -61.51 59.06
C ARG A 822 15.98 -61.66 57.90
N LEU A 823 15.62 -60.55 57.24
CA LEU A 823 14.76 -60.53 56.07
C LEU A 823 15.47 -61.20 54.88
N LEU A 824 16.74 -60.88 54.62
CA LEU A 824 17.55 -61.54 53.57
C LEU A 824 17.61 -63.05 53.74
N LYS A 825 17.85 -63.53 54.96
CA LYS A 825 17.81 -64.98 55.26
C LYS A 825 16.42 -65.60 55.00
N LYS A 826 15.35 -64.84 55.20
CA LYS A 826 13.98 -65.30 54.91
C LYS A 826 13.69 -65.27 53.41
N ALA A 827 14.12 -64.24 52.69
CA ALA A 827 14.07 -64.16 51.23
C ALA A 827 14.80 -65.35 50.57
N GLU A 828 16.02 -65.65 51.01
CA GLU A 828 16.79 -66.81 50.54
C GLU A 828 16.00 -68.12 50.70
N ASN A 829 15.25 -68.27 51.80
CA ASN A 829 14.41 -69.44 52.02
C ASN A 829 13.25 -69.52 51.01
N VAL A 830 12.63 -68.38 50.69
CA VAL A 830 11.55 -68.25 49.68
C VAL A 830 12.10 -68.63 48.31
N GLN A 831 13.21 -68.02 47.88
CA GLN A 831 13.90 -68.27 46.62
C GLN A 831 14.29 -69.75 46.45
N LYS A 832 14.80 -70.40 47.52
CA LYS A 832 15.23 -71.81 47.50
C LYS A 832 14.11 -72.82 47.72
N ALA A 833 12.84 -72.41 47.75
CA ALA A 833 11.72 -73.33 47.95
C ALA A 833 11.55 -74.31 46.78
N LYS A 834 11.41 -75.60 47.08
CA LYS A 834 11.38 -76.69 46.09
C LYS A 834 10.04 -76.85 45.35
N ASN A 835 8.98 -76.24 45.86
CA ASN A 835 7.64 -76.25 45.26
C ASN A 835 6.83 -75.05 45.78
N GLU A 836 5.75 -74.75 45.07
CA GLU A 836 4.88 -73.59 45.30
C GLU A 836 4.27 -73.56 46.71
N SER A 837 3.77 -74.70 47.22
CA SER A 837 3.21 -74.78 48.57
C SER A 837 4.25 -74.42 49.65
N SER A 838 5.49 -74.91 49.51
CA SER A 838 6.59 -74.53 50.40
C SER A 838 7.01 -73.07 50.21
N ARG A 839 6.86 -72.50 49.01
CA ARG A 839 7.19 -71.11 48.72
C ARG A 839 6.19 -70.19 49.39
N ASN A 840 4.89 -70.43 49.23
CA ASN A 840 3.81 -69.64 49.83
C ASN A 840 3.90 -69.62 51.36
N GLY A 841 4.22 -70.75 51.99
CA GLY A 841 4.41 -70.81 53.45
C GLY A 841 5.58 -69.97 53.94
N LYS A 842 6.67 -69.89 53.17
CA LYS A 842 7.85 -69.10 53.50
C LYS A 842 7.67 -67.62 53.15
N TRP A 843 6.98 -67.33 52.04
CA TRP A 843 6.56 -65.98 51.65
C TRP A 843 5.72 -65.35 52.76
N ASN A 844 4.68 -66.05 53.22
CA ASN A 844 3.88 -65.61 54.36
C ASN A 844 4.74 -65.36 55.61
N ALA A 845 5.75 -66.19 55.88
CA ALA A 845 6.64 -65.98 57.02
C ALA A 845 7.62 -64.80 56.86
N LEU A 846 7.91 -64.39 55.63
CA LEU A 846 8.66 -63.19 55.29
C LEU A 846 7.77 -61.96 55.44
N VAL A 847 6.62 -61.92 54.76
CA VAL A 847 5.66 -60.80 54.82
C VAL A 847 5.18 -60.53 56.26
N ASN A 848 4.81 -61.56 57.03
CA ASN A 848 4.45 -61.38 58.44
C ASN A 848 5.57 -60.77 59.28
N GLN A 849 6.85 -61.06 58.95
CA GLN A 849 7.99 -60.47 59.65
C GLN A 849 8.15 -59.00 59.29
N ILE A 850 7.89 -58.62 58.03
CA ILE A 850 7.91 -57.23 57.55
C ILE A 850 6.78 -56.45 58.23
N GLN A 851 5.54 -56.93 58.15
CA GLN A 851 4.38 -56.33 58.81
C GLN A 851 4.56 -56.17 60.33
N ALA A 852 5.19 -57.14 61.01
CA ALA A 852 5.44 -57.03 62.46
C ALA A 852 6.45 -55.92 62.83
N GLN A 853 7.28 -55.49 61.88
CA GLN A 853 8.30 -54.44 62.04
C GLN A 853 7.89 -53.09 61.43
N ALA A 854 6.80 -53.04 60.66
CA ALA A 854 6.21 -51.80 60.16
C ALA A 854 5.92 -50.81 61.30
N GLY A 855 6.18 -49.52 61.06
CA GLY A 855 6.06 -48.44 62.04
C GLY A 855 7.06 -48.48 63.20
N LYS A 856 8.00 -49.44 63.20
CA LYS A 856 9.04 -49.57 64.24
C LYS A 856 10.43 -49.47 63.65
N LYS A 857 10.74 -50.37 62.71
CA LYS A 857 12.05 -50.53 62.08
C LYS A 857 11.97 -50.59 60.57
N ILE A 858 10.76 -50.70 60.03
CA ILE A 858 10.44 -50.64 58.62
C ILE A 858 9.38 -49.53 58.48
N GLU A 859 9.52 -48.65 57.49
CA GLU A 859 8.50 -47.63 57.20
C GLU A 859 7.20 -48.29 56.70
N GLU A 860 6.06 -47.68 57.02
CA GLU A 860 4.75 -48.23 56.63
C GLU A 860 4.57 -48.22 55.10
N ASP A 861 5.01 -47.17 54.42
CA ASP A 861 4.96 -47.05 52.96
C ASP A 861 5.81 -48.10 52.23
N TYR A 862 6.68 -48.83 52.92
CA TYR A 862 7.41 -49.94 52.29
C TYR A 862 6.54 -51.20 52.15
N LEU A 863 5.42 -51.29 52.86
CA LEU A 863 4.54 -52.46 52.81
C LEU A 863 3.89 -52.67 51.45
N GLN A 864 3.62 -51.59 50.71
CA GLN A 864 2.97 -51.63 49.39
C GLN A 864 3.73 -52.46 48.35
N TYR A 865 5.05 -52.64 48.49
CA TYR A 865 5.85 -53.48 47.59
C TYR A 865 5.71 -54.99 47.87
N TRP A 866 4.99 -55.36 48.95
CA TRP A 866 4.87 -56.74 49.45
C TRP A 866 3.42 -57.24 49.51
N GLU A 867 2.45 -56.37 49.22
CA GLU A 867 1.03 -56.68 49.09
C GLU A 867 0.75 -57.29 47.70
#